data_AF-A0AAW0BUR3-F1
#
_entry.id   AF-A0AAW0BUR3-F1
#
_cell.length_a   1.000
_cell.length_b   1.000
_cell.length_c   1.000
_cell.angle_alpha   90.00
_cell.angle_beta   90.00
_cell.angle_gamma   90.00
#
_symmetry.space_group_name_H-M   'P 1'
#
loop_
_entity.id
_entity.type
_entity.pdbx_description
1 polymer ?
#
loop_
_entity_poly.entity_id
_entity_poly.type
_entity_poly.pdbx_seq_one_letter_code
_entity_poly.pdbx_strand_id
1 'polypeptide(L)'
;MADEVDYEALPPNAGTAVNMLAGALAGISEHAVMYPVDSIKTRMQVFSASPAGIYTGVGQAFTRISSTEGMRALWRGVSSVVLGAGPAHAVHFGVLEAVKELAGGNRGGSQWVATSLAGASATIAADALMNPFDVIKQRMQVHKSEFRSVYTCAKVVFRNEGLGAFYVSYPTTLAISIPFNAIQYTVYEQLKRVMNPKHEYSPGTHITAGAVAGAVAAAVTTPLDVAKTILQTRGTSHDPEIRNVRGMMDALRIIWAKDGLKGYARGLTPRVITIMPSTALCWLSYEFFTGTVVEAGSLVAVLPVTLASLSTLNDTLSLLISPPSCVSQVLIVCPESLHSRIRTTIRQTLRAAPDSEYSPGVSLYSWNGNPSAGVLIAATQLSYKWLLLLDDTDMKSLSDRTRRMLLCPILGDVPIGPRGVAGASDNLSCLPPSSEMRPASYLLPPFALPASLVSQIHGSWSELGRAVSDSRKTSYGGVVRGYGDPDLDWCNQPRHSSFSALAQKHSSTTAGLFLFLLPNIGDLRLLVKLMCRLQTSGHSVKVLLYSEPSADLDHEIYDSGCHISYQAMNPTARLVHTTILDWVERIDGNPDVIFALKEPATQLLQIDRFVIVRVPRDDLPYVYWMGSLSLVEWQRWHVPQIELSIITQNRTRSLERLLSSLSRGRYFGDSVSLRMNLEQSSEFETIRVVDAYQWNHGTMFTHRRVIHGGLLPAVVESWYPHSNHSYGVLLEDDVELSPFFYAWIKMAILRYRYGESTGETFRLFGVSLYQQKNIELHPEGRRAFDPRRIFAENGIVPSTPYLSQIPCSWGAVYFPEHWREFHSYLADRLSETTMEIDQIVVPNVRSNNWTKSWKKYFIELVYLRGYVMLYPNYEGFISLSTNHLEVGSHVKEVSKEKQDVFRLPLMELDSVENLLSIPGARLPEWKALPVLNLTGFLINFENT
;
A
#
# COMPACT_ATOMS: atom_id res chain seq x y z
N MET A 1 -7.64 -6.84 37.61
CA MET A 1 -6.83 -7.75 36.78
C MET A 1 -7.25 -7.46 35.36
N ALA A 2 -6.40 -6.79 34.59
CA ALA A 2 -6.72 -6.38 33.23
C ALA A 2 -6.90 -7.63 32.37
N ASP A 3 -7.94 -7.64 31.54
CA ASP A 3 -8.24 -8.70 30.58
C ASP A 3 -7.03 -8.87 29.64
N GLU A 4 -6.17 -9.85 29.94
CA GLU A 4 -5.08 -10.26 29.06
C GLU A 4 -5.71 -10.92 27.83
N VAL A 5 -5.69 -10.19 26.72
CA VAL A 5 -5.98 -10.73 25.38
C VAL A 5 -5.00 -11.87 25.13
N ASP A 6 -5.53 -13.09 25.18
CA ASP A 6 -4.81 -14.34 24.97
C ASP A 6 -4.20 -14.33 23.56
N TYR A 7 -2.87 -14.24 23.47
CA TYR A 7 -2.14 -13.95 22.23
C TYR A 7 -2.06 -15.14 21.26
N GLU A 8 -2.39 -16.35 21.73
CA GLU A 8 -2.67 -17.51 20.87
C GLU A 8 -4.14 -17.58 20.43
N ALA A 9 -4.98 -16.64 20.86
CA ALA A 9 -6.33 -16.54 20.35
C ALA A 9 -6.30 -16.01 18.91
N LEU A 10 -6.87 -16.84 18.05
CA LEU A 10 -7.32 -16.56 16.69
C LEU A 10 -7.76 -15.09 16.55
N PRO A 11 -7.29 -14.31 15.55
CA PRO A 11 -7.84 -12.98 15.29
C PRO A 11 -9.37 -13.08 15.23
N PRO A 12 -10.12 -12.23 15.96
CA PRO A 12 -11.56 -12.39 16.18
C PRO A 12 -12.41 -12.32 14.90
N ASN A 13 -11.77 -11.96 13.78
CA ASN A 13 -12.41 -11.67 12.50
C ASN A 13 -12.10 -12.71 11.40
N ALA A 14 -11.26 -13.72 11.67
CA ALA A 14 -10.94 -14.79 10.71
C ALA A 14 -11.39 -16.17 11.24
N GLY A 15 -11.99 -17.00 10.39
CA GLY A 15 -12.48 -18.32 10.78
C GLY A 15 -11.37 -19.23 11.32
N THR A 16 -11.67 -20.05 12.33
CA THR A 16 -10.71 -20.92 13.02
C THR A 16 -9.86 -21.76 12.06
N ALA A 17 -10.46 -22.30 10.99
CA ALA A 17 -9.75 -23.09 9.98
C ALA A 17 -8.69 -22.30 9.19
N VAL A 18 -8.94 -21.01 8.91
CA VAL A 18 -8.01 -20.13 8.17
C VAL A 18 -6.76 -19.89 8.99
N ASN A 19 -6.93 -19.58 10.26
CA ASN A 19 -5.82 -19.34 11.17
C ASN A 19 -5.03 -20.64 11.46
N MET A 20 -5.70 -21.79 11.53
CA MET A 20 -5.03 -23.10 11.66
C MET A 20 -4.16 -23.41 10.43
N LEU A 21 -4.68 -23.16 9.22
CA LEU A 21 -3.92 -23.36 7.99
C LEU A 21 -2.74 -22.39 7.88
N ALA A 22 -2.97 -21.11 8.18
CA ALA A 22 -1.92 -20.09 8.18
C ALA A 22 -0.82 -20.43 9.21
N GLY A 23 -1.20 -20.87 10.41
CA GLY A 23 -0.27 -21.36 11.43
C GLY A 23 0.55 -22.56 10.97
N ALA A 24 -0.07 -23.54 10.32
CA ALA A 24 0.63 -24.72 9.79
C ALA A 24 1.65 -24.35 8.70
N LEU A 25 1.28 -23.45 7.77
CA LEU A 25 2.16 -22.98 6.71
C LEU A 25 3.32 -22.13 7.25
N ALA A 26 3.06 -21.32 8.27
CA ALA A 26 4.09 -20.55 8.97
C ALA A 26 5.12 -21.46 9.64
N GLY A 27 4.68 -22.50 10.35
CA GLY A 27 5.57 -23.48 10.98
C GLY A 27 6.40 -24.29 9.96
N ILE A 28 5.80 -24.68 8.83
CA ILE A 28 6.53 -25.34 7.73
C ILE A 28 7.63 -24.42 7.18
N SER A 29 7.32 -23.14 7.00
CA SER A 29 8.25 -22.15 6.44
C SER A 29 9.42 -21.88 7.39
N GLU A 30 9.14 -21.70 8.68
CA GLU A 30 10.14 -21.53 9.73
C GLU A 30 11.12 -22.71 9.78
N HIS A 31 10.61 -23.94 9.86
CA HIS A 31 11.45 -25.15 9.86
C HIS A 31 12.23 -25.36 8.57
N ALA A 32 11.71 -24.98 7.41
CA ALA A 32 12.39 -25.13 6.12
C ALA A 32 13.56 -24.15 5.97
N VAL A 33 13.38 -22.90 6.40
CA VAL A 33 14.42 -21.85 6.34
C VAL A 33 15.53 -22.14 7.35
N MET A 34 15.18 -22.57 8.57
CA MET A 34 16.15 -22.84 9.63
C MET A 34 16.81 -24.23 9.54
N TYR A 35 16.40 -25.03 8.57
CA TYR A 35 16.87 -26.41 8.40
C TYR A 35 18.41 -26.57 8.29
N PRO A 36 19.17 -25.70 7.58
CA PRO A 36 20.62 -25.82 7.50
C PRO A 36 21.32 -25.72 8.87
N VAL A 37 20.86 -24.83 9.73
CA VAL A 37 21.44 -24.63 11.07
C VAL A 37 21.10 -25.82 11.96
N ASP A 38 19.89 -26.36 11.85
CA ASP A 38 19.50 -27.59 12.53
C ASP A 38 20.30 -28.82 12.07
N SER A 39 20.61 -28.93 10.77
CA SER A 39 21.47 -29.99 10.23
C SER A 39 22.90 -29.91 10.81
N ILE A 40 23.44 -28.70 10.94
CA ILE A 40 24.74 -28.45 11.60
C ILE A 40 24.66 -28.84 13.08
N LYS A 41 23.60 -28.43 13.80
CA LYS A 41 23.37 -28.79 15.21
C LYS A 41 23.39 -30.31 15.39
N THR A 42 22.58 -31.03 14.62
CA THR A 42 22.50 -32.50 14.68
C THR A 42 23.87 -33.13 14.46
N ARG A 43 24.61 -32.70 13.44
CA ARG A 43 25.95 -33.24 13.14
C ARG A 43 26.97 -32.97 14.24
N MET A 44 26.86 -31.84 14.95
CA MET A 44 27.71 -31.52 16.10
C MET A 44 27.31 -32.31 17.37
N GLN A 45 26.06 -32.75 17.47
CA GLN A 45 25.55 -33.53 18.59
C GLN A 45 25.74 -35.04 18.42
N VAL A 46 25.82 -35.54 17.19
CA VAL A 46 26.09 -36.96 16.91
C VAL A 46 27.53 -37.32 17.27
N PHE A 47 27.67 -38.32 18.14
CA PHE A 47 28.97 -38.89 18.51
C PHE A 47 29.48 -39.77 17.35
N SER A 48 30.20 -39.15 16.42
CA SER A 48 30.83 -39.84 15.29
C SER A 48 32.20 -40.42 15.67
N ALA A 49 32.49 -41.66 15.27
CA ALA A 49 33.79 -42.31 15.46
C ALA A 49 34.88 -41.84 14.46
N SER A 50 34.53 -41.05 13.43
CA SER A 50 35.46 -40.62 12.38
C SER A 50 36.01 -39.20 12.63
N PRO A 51 37.34 -38.98 12.56
CA PRO A 51 37.96 -37.65 12.69
C PRO A 51 37.44 -36.60 11.70
N ALA A 52 36.88 -37.05 10.57
CA ALA A 52 36.30 -36.18 9.54
C ALA A 52 34.96 -35.54 9.95
N GLY A 53 34.29 -36.06 10.98
CA GLY A 53 32.99 -35.59 11.47
C GLY A 53 33.04 -34.65 12.68
N ILE A 54 34.24 -34.24 13.12
CA ILE A 54 34.41 -33.32 14.25
C ILE A 54 34.40 -31.87 13.73
N TYR A 55 33.50 -31.06 14.26
CA TYR A 55 33.34 -29.63 13.92
C TYR A 55 33.58 -28.76 15.14
N THR A 56 34.38 -27.70 15.02
CA THR A 56 34.70 -26.81 16.15
C THR A 56 33.72 -25.63 16.29
N GLY A 57 32.93 -25.34 15.26
CA GLY A 57 31.94 -24.26 15.28
C GLY A 57 31.03 -24.23 14.05
N VAL A 58 29.97 -23.42 14.11
CA VAL A 58 28.90 -23.36 13.10
C VAL A 58 29.41 -22.93 11.72
N GLY A 59 30.22 -21.87 11.66
CA GLY A 59 30.79 -21.39 10.40
C GLY A 59 31.73 -22.40 9.74
N GLN A 60 32.60 -23.04 10.53
CA GLN A 60 33.48 -24.10 10.04
C GLN A 60 32.67 -25.31 9.57
N ALA A 61 31.62 -25.70 10.30
CA ALA A 61 30.73 -26.78 9.90
C ALA A 61 30.02 -26.47 8.58
N PHE A 62 29.48 -25.26 8.42
CA PHE A 62 28.84 -24.82 7.18
C PHE A 62 29.81 -24.91 5.98
N THR A 63 30.99 -24.30 6.07
CA THR A 63 31.99 -24.30 4.99
C THR A 63 32.48 -25.72 4.68
N ARG A 64 32.70 -26.55 5.70
CA ARG A 64 33.19 -27.92 5.50
C ARG A 64 32.13 -28.81 4.85
N ILE A 65 30.87 -28.72 5.29
CA ILE A 65 29.78 -29.53 4.73
C ILE A 65 29.50 -29.10 3.28
N SER A 66 29.43 -27.79 3.02
CA SER A 66 29.14 -27.27 1.68
C SER A 66 30.23 -27.61 0.67
N SER A 67 31.52 -27.56 1.07
CA SER A 67 32.64 -27.90 0.20
C SER A 67 32.86 -29.41 0.00
N THR A 68 32.55 -30.26 0.99
CA THR A 68 32.82 -31.70 0.92
C THR A 68 31.63 -32.55 0.44
N GLU A 69 30.40 -32.19 0.82
CA GLU A 69 29.18 -32.94 0.47
C GLU A 69 28.24 -32.16 -0.48
N GLY A 70 28.55 -30.88 -0.74
CA GLY A 70 27.72 -29.97 -1.52
C GLY A 70 26.68 -29.23 -0.66
N MET A 71 26.30 -28.02 -1.07
CA MET A 71 25.37 -27.15 -0.32
C MET A 71 24.00 -27.80 -0.06
N ARG A 72 23.50 -28.63 -0.98
CA ARG A 72 22.22 -29.35 -0.83
C ARG A 72 22.23 -30.37 0.32
N ALA A 73 23.41 -30.79 0.80
CA ALA A 73 23.51 -31.72 1.93
C ALA A 73 22.93 -31.13 3.23
N LEU A 74 22.92 -29.80 3.36
CA LEU A 74 22.36 -29.10 4.53
C LEU A 74 20.83 -29.26 4.63
N TRP A 75 20.12 -29.44 3.50
CA TRP A 75 18.67 -29.67 3.44
C TRP A 75 18.27 -31.15 3.44
N ARG A 76 19.22 -32.06 3.64
CA ARG A 76 18.95 -33.51 3.61
C ARG A 76 18.02 -33.90 4.77
N GLY A 77 16.81 -34.35 4.42
CA GLY A 77 15.78 -34.76 5.37
C GLY A 77 14.67 -33.72 5.63
N VAL A 78 14.71 -32.55 4.98
CA VAL A 78 13.72 -31.47 5.17
C VAL A 78 12.29 -31.93 4.87
N SER A 79 12.11 -32.79 3.87
CA SER A 79 10.81 -33.37 3.54
C SER A 79 10.18 -34.17 4.67
N SER A 80 10.98 -34.79 5.56
CA SER A 80 10.45 -35.49 6.74
C SER A 80 9.75 -34.52 7.69
N VAL A 81 10.32 -33.34 7.90
CA VAL A 81 9.77 -32.31 8.78
C VAL A 81 8.52 -31.68 8.18
N VAL A 82 8.54 -31.37 6.88
CA VAL A 82 7.37 -30.83 6.17
C VAL A 82 6.18 -31.80 6.24
N LEU A 83 6.42 -33.10 6.05
CA LEU A 83 5.38 -34.13 6.13
C LEU A 83 4.81 -34.32 7.54
N GLY A 84 5.62 -34.13 8.58
CA GLY A 84 5.19 -34.29 9.98
C GLY A 84 4.56 -33.05 10.59
N ALA A 85 5.06 -31.85 10.24
CA ALA A 85 4.70 -30.60 10.92
C ALA A 85 3.21 -30.25 10.77
N GLY A 86 2.64 -30.29 9.56
CA GLY A 86 1.23 -29.94 9.34
C GLY A 86 0.26 -30.79 10.17
N PRO A 87 0.29 -32.14 10.05
CA PRO A 87 -0.56 -33.03 10.84
C PRO A 87 -0.34 -32.90 12.36
N ALA A 88 0.90 -32.68 12.82
CA ALA A 88 1.18 -32.53 14.24
C ALA A 88 0.52 -31.28 14.83
N HIS A 89 0.55 -30.15 14.11
CA HIS A 89 -0.15 -28.93 14.53
C HIS A 89 -1.68 -29.11 14.53
N ALA A 90 -2.23 -29.81 13.53
CA ALA A 90 -3.66 -30.11 13.50
C ALA A 90 -4.10 -30.93 14.73
N VAL A 91 -3.30 -31.95 15.11
CA VAL A 91 -3.53 -32.74 16.32
C VAL A 91 -3.39 -31.88 17.58
N HIS A 92 -2.39 -30.98 17.63
CA HIS A 92 -2.19 -30.08 18.76
C HIS A 92 -3.45 -29.24 19.04
N PHE A 93 -3.92 -28.48 18.04
CA PHE A 93 -5.10 -27.62 18.22
C PHE A 93 -6.38 -28.42 18.46
N GLY A 94 -6.57 -29.56 17.77
CA GLY A 94 -7.74 -30.41 17.97
C GLY A 94 -7.81 -30.97 19.40
N VAL A 95 -6.70 -31.44 19.95
CA VAL A 95 -6.64 -31.95 21.32
C VAL A 95 -6.74 -30.82 22.35
N LEU A 96 -6.14 -29.67 22.07
CA LEU A 96 -6.23 -28.49 22.93
C LEU A 96 -7.69 -28.08 23.14
N GLU A 97 -8.45 -27.92 22.06
CA GLU A 97 -9.86 -27.53 22.13
C GLU A 97 -10.73 -28.61 22.77
N ALA A 98 -10.56 -29.88 22.38
CA ALA A 98 -11.33 -30.99 22.95
C ALA A 98 -11.11 -31.13 24.46
N VAL A 99 -9.86 -31.01 24.94
CA VAL A 99 -9.56 -31.13 26.37
C VAL A 99 -10.00 -29.88 27.14
N LYS A 100 -9.90 -28.67 26.56
CA LYS A 100 -10.44 -27.44 27.15
C LYS A 100 -11.96 -27.53 27.34
N GLU A 101 -12.68 -28.04 26.33
CA GLU A 101 -14.14 -28.22 26.37
C GLU A 101 -14.54 -29.25 27.44
N LEU A 102 -13.88 -30.40 27.47
CA LEU A 102 -14.11 -31.46 28.47
C LEU A 102 -13.75 -31.05 29.90
N ALA A 103 -12.71 -30.23 30.08
CA ALA A 103 -12.27 -29.75 31.39
C ALA A 103 -13.14 -28.59 31.94
N GLY A 104 -14.15 -28.14 31.19
CA GLY A 104 -15.04 -27.06 31.63
C GLY A 104 -14.39 -25.68 31.60
N GLY A 105 -13.36 -25.46 30.79
CA GLY A 105 -12.63 -24.18 30.68
C GLY A 105 -13.48 -22.98 30.25
N ASN A 106 -14.65 -23.23 29.64
CA ASN A 106 -15.64 -22.22 29.28
C ASN A 106 -16.59 -21.82 30.43
N ARG A 107 -16.39 -22.34 31.65
CA ARG A 107 -17.16 -21.96 32.85
C ARG A 107 -16.24 -21.21 33.81
N GLY A 108 -16.67 -20.03 34.28
CA GLY A 108 -15.85 -19.17 35.13
C GLY A 108 -15.37 -19.88 36.41
N GLY A 109 -14.05 -19.85 36.65
CA GLY A 109 -13.45 -20.24 37.93
C GLY A 109 -12.58 -21.51 37.95
N SER A 110 -11.61 -21.65 37.04
CA SER A 110 -10.27 -22.32 37.21
C SER A 110 -9.58 -22.47 35.84
N GLN A 111 -9.47 -21.37 35.11
CA GLN A 111 -9.04 -21.35 33.71
C GLN A 111 -7.59 -21.84 33.52
N TRP A 112 -6.70 -21.57 34.47
CA TRP A 112 -5.27 -21.89 34.33
C TRP A 112 -4.97 -23.39 34.42
N VAL A 113 -5.66 -24.15 35.28
CA VAL A 113 -5.46 -25.60 35.42
C VAL A 113 -5.99 -26.33 34.19
N ALA A 114 -7.21 -25.99 33.76
CA ALA A 114 -7.83 -26.57 32.57
C ALA A 114 -7.01 -26.27 31.31
N THR A 115 -6.54 -25.02 31.14
CA THR A 115 -5.70 -24.61 30.00
C THR A 115 -4.33 -25.29 30.03
N SER A 116 -3.71 -25.41 31.21
CA SER A 116 -2.40 -26.09 31.34
C SER A 116 -2.51 -27.60 31.06
N LEU A 117 -3.57 -28.25 31.55
CA LEU A 117 -3.83 -29.67 31.30
C LEU A 117 -4.11 -29.93 29.82
N ALA A 118 -4.88 -29.04 29.18
CA ALA A 118 -5.16 -29.12 27.75
C ALA A 118 -3.89 -28.90 26.92
N GLY A 119 -3.08 -27.90 27.25
CA GLY A 119 -1.79 -27.65 26.58
C GLY A 119 -0.81 -28.81 26.72
N ALA A 120 -0.72 -29.41 27.91
CA ALA A 120 0.11 -30.60 28.14
C ALA A 120 -0.39 -31.80 27.33
N SER A 121 -1.70 -32.05 27.32
CA SER A 121 -2.31 -33.16 26.56
C SER A 121 -2.15 -32.98 25.05
N ALA A 122 -2.31 -31.75 24.55
CA ALA A 122 -2.08 -31.38 23.16
C ALA A 122 -0.63 -31.58 22.74
N THR A 123 0.33 -31.18 23.59
CA THR A 123 1.77 -31.38 23.33
C THR A 123 2.13 -32.86 23.28
N ILE A 124 1.61 -33.67 24.22
CA ILE A 124 1.82 -35.12 24.23
C ILE A 124 1.30 -35.75 22.92
N ALA A 125 0.09 -35.42 22.51
CA ALA A 125 -0.50 -35.97 21.29
C ALA A 125 0.23 -35.53 20.01
N ALA A 126 0.62 -34.26 19.92
CA ALA A 126 1.36 -33.73 18.78
C ALA A 126 2.77 -34.33 18.69
N ASP A 127 3.50 -34.41 19.80
CA ASP A 127 4.83 -35.02 19.86
C ASP A 127 4.78 -36.51 19.51
N ALA A 128 3.70 -37.22 19.87
CA ALA A 128 3.53 -38.63 19.48
C ALA A 128 3.47 -38.79 17.96
N LEU A 129 2.80 -37.88 17.25
CA LEU A 129 2.74 -37.90 15.79
C LEU A 129 4.09 -37.47 15.17
N MET A 130 4.74 -36.47 15.74
CA MET A 130 5.98 -35.89 15.18
C MET A 130 7.21 -36.79 15.38
N ASN A 131 7.26 -37.58 16.46
CA ASN A 131 8.47 -38.31 16.85
C ASN A 131 9.03 -39.28 15.77
N PRO A 132 8.20 -40.05 15.03
CA PRO A 132 8.69 -40.87 13.91
C PRO A 132 9.37 -40.05 12.80
N PHE A 133 8.83 -38.89 12.46
CA PHE A 133 9.40 -37.99 11.45
C PHE A 133 10.71 -37.36 11.92
N ASP A 134 10.81 -37.05 13.21
CA ASP A 134 12.03 -36.60 13.88
C ASP A 134 13.14 -37.66 13.83
N VAL A 135 12.83 -38.93 14.10
CA VAL A 135 13.80 -40.03 14.03
C VAL A 135 14.35 -40.20 12.60
N ILE A 136 13.49 -40.13 11.59
CA ILE A 136 13.90 -40.22 10.19
C ILE A 136 14.78 -39.02 9.81
N LYS A 137 14.35 -37.81 10.16
CA LYS A 137 15.09 -36.56 9.94
C LYS A 137 16.53 -36.68 10.49
N GLN A 138 16.67 -37.06 11.75
CA GLN A 138 17.96 -37.14 12.44
C GLN A 138 18.92 -38.13 11.77
N ARG A 139 18.43 -39.29 11.34
CA ARG A 139 19.24 -40.31 10.63
C ARG A 139 19.65 -39.89 9.22
N MET A 140 18.82 -39.09 8.55
CA MET A 140 19.16 -38.52 7.24
C MET A 140 20.20 -37.39 7.36
N GLN A 141 20.25 -36.68 8.50
CA GLN A 141 21.18 -35.57 8.75
C GLN A 141 22.61 -36.02 9.13
N VAL A 142 22.82 -37.28 9.55
CA VAL A 142 24.14 -37.82 9.91
C VAL A 142 25.15 -37.69 8.75
N HIS A 143 26.42 -37.45 9.08
CA HIS A 143 27.51 -37.37 8.09
C HIS A 143 27.61 -38.66 7.26
N LYS A 144 27.71 -38.52 5.93
CA LYS A 144 27.69 -39.65 4.97
C LYS A 144 26.49 -40.60 5.12
N SER A 145 25.32 -40.09 5.53
CA SER A 145 24.09 -40.89 5.58
C SER A 145 23.80 -41.57 4.25
N GLU A 146 23.54 -42.89 4.28
CA GLU A 146 23.17 -43.70 3.12
C GLU A 146 21.74 -43.39 2.63
N PHE A 147 20.95 -42.70 3.45
CA PHE A 147 19.54 -42.43 3.19
C PHE A 147 19.33 -41.14 2.40
N ARG A 148 18.89 -41.29 1.14
CA ARG A 148 18.53 -40.15 0.27
C ARG A 148 17.03 -39.84 0.21
N SER A 149 16.18 -40.76 0.68
CA SER A 149 14.72 -40.60 0.70
C SER A 149 14.16 -40.98 2.06
N VAL A 150 13.14 -40.23 2.49
CA VAL A 150 12.39 -40.45 3.73
C VAL A 150 11.78 -41.85 3.76
N TYR A 151 11.20 -42.29 2.64
CA TYR A 151 10.61 -43.62 2.51
C TYR A 151 11.66 -44.72 2.66
N THR A 152 12.82 -44.57 2.01
CA THR A 152 13.91 -45.56 2.10
C THR A 152 14.44 -45.66 3.53
N CYS A 153 14.63 -44.51 4.21
CA CYS A 153 15.02 -44.49 5.61
C CYS A 153 13.97 -45.21 6.48
N ALA A 154 12.69 -44.82 6.38
CA ALA A 154 11.61 -45.42 7.15
C ALA A 154 11.54 -46.94 6.96
N LYS A 155 11.62 -47.41 5.71
CA LYS A 155 11.59 -48.84 5.38
C LYS A 155 12.77 -49.62 5.98
N VAL A 156 13.98 -49.06 5.92
CA VAL A 156 15.18 -49.71 6.48
C VAL A 156 15.14 -49.74 8.00
N VAL A 157 14.75 -48.63 8.65
CA VAL A 157 14.62 -48.55 10.12
C VAL A 157 13.55 -49.54 10.62
N PHE A 158 12.40 -49.56 9.96
CA PHE A 158 11.32 -50.49 10.30
C PHE A 158 11.76 -51.96 10.16
N ARG A 159 12.45 -52.32 9.06
CA ARG A 159 12.89 -53.70 8.82
C ARG A 159 13.99 -54.15 9.78
N ASN A 160 14.93 -53.26 10.13
CA ASN A 160 16.12 -53.64 10.88
C ASN A 160 15.97 -53.46 12.40
N GLU A 161 15.14 -52.51 12.86
CA GLU A 161 15.01 -52.16 14.28
C GLU A 161 13.56 -52.19 14.80
N GLY A 162 12.58 -52.37 13.92
CA GLY A 162 11.16 -52.44 14.27
C GLY A 162 10.54 -51.09 14.64
N LEU A 163 9.27 -51.14 15.06
CA LEU A 163 8.48 -49.94 15.42
C LEU A 163 9.03 -49.19 16.64
N GLY A 164 9.64 -49.90 17.59
CA GLY A 164 10.19 -49.29 18.81
C GLY A 164 11.29 -48.25 18.54
N ALA A 165 11.98 -48.34 17.39
CA ALA A 165 13.01 -47.38 17.01
C ALA A 165 12.45 -45.97 16.73
N PHE A 166 11.20 -45.87 16.27
CA PHE A 166 10.56 -44.59 15.98
C PHE A 166 10.09 -43.85 17.23
N TYR A 167 9.96 -44.53 18.36
CA TYR A 167 9.45 -43.97 19.62
C TYR A 167 10.42 -44.07 20.79
N VAL A 168 11.64 -44.60 20.59
CA VAL A 168 12.65 -44.74 21.64
C VAL A 168 12.98 -43.42 22.35
N SER A 169 12.91 -42.30 21.61
CA SER A 169 13.20 -40.96 22.10
C SER A 169 11.98 -40.23 22.68
N TYR A 170 10.77 -40.76 22.51
CA TYR A 170 9.54 -40.05 22.84
C TYR A 170 9.47 -39.59 24.31
N PRO A 171 9.81 -40.41 25.33
CA PRO A 171 9.89 -39.93 26.72
C PRO A 171 10.92 -38.82 26.93
N THR A 172 12.02 -38.84 26.17
CA THR A 172 13.06 -37.80 26.22
C THR A 172 12.58 -36.52 25.54
N THR A 173 11.84 -36.63 24.44
CA THR A 173 11.20 -35.50 23.76
C THR A 173 10.26 -34.76 24.72
N LEU A 174 9.38 -35.47 25.43
CA LEU A 174 8.49 -34.84 26.42
C LEU A 174 9.25 -34.16 27.57
N ALA A 175 10.32 -34.78 28.05
CA ALA A 175 11.19 -34.22 29.08
C ALA A 175 11.97 -32.96 28.62
N ILE A 176 12.03 -32.72 27.30
CA ILE A 176 12.58 -31.48 26.73
C ILE A 176 11.48 -30.45 26.51
N SER A 177 10.39 -30.84 25.81
CA SER A 177 9.34 -29.93 25.35
C SER A 177 8.67 -29.20 26.52
N ILE A 178 8.35 -29.92 27.60
CA ILE A 178 7.63 -29.35 28.75
C ILE A 178 8.47 -28.28 29.47
N PRO A 179 9.72 -28.55 29.91
CA PRO A 179 10.56 -27.51 30.51
C PRO A 179 10.91 -26.37 29.54
N PHE A 180 11.12 -26.68 28.27
CA PHE A 180 11.46 -25.66 27.27
C PHE A 180 10.37 -24.60 27.17
N ASN A 181 9.11 -25.02 26.96
CA ASN A 181 7.98 -24.11 26.86
C ASN A 181 7.79 -23.31 28.17
N ALA A 182 7.84 -23.98 29.32
CA ALA A 182 7.68 -23.32 30.62
C ALA A 182 8.73 -22.21 30.86
N ILE A 183 10.01 -22.49 30.56
CA ILE A 183 11.09 -21.51 30.69
C ILE A 183 10.91 -20.37 29.68
N GLN A 184 10.60 -20.69 28.43
CA GLN A 184 10.43 -19.70 27.37
C GLN A 184 9.32 -18.71 27.72
N TYR A 185 8.11 -19.18 28.06
CA TYR A 185 7.02 -18.27 28.41
C TYR A 185 7.34 -17.43 29.67
N THR A 186 7.95 -18.04 30.69
CA THR A 186 8.30 -17.33 31.93
C THR A 186 9.31 -16.21 31.68
N VAL A 187 10.40 -16.50 30.95
CA VAL A 187 11.44 -15.51 30.65
C VAL A 187 10.91 -14.43 29.70
N TYR A 188 10.10 -14.82 28.72
CA TYR A 188 9.45 -13.89 27.79
C TYR A 188 8.57 -12.88 28.53
N GLU A 189 7.71 -13.34 29.44
CA GLU A 189 6.83 -12.46 30.23
C GLU A 189 7.61 -11.49 31.11
N GLN A 190 8.68 -11.95 31.76
CA GLN A 190 9.54 -11.07 32.57
C GLN A 190 10.26 -10.02 31.71
N LEU A 191 10.78 -10.41 30.54
CA LEU A 191 11.43 -9.48 29.61
C LEU A 191 10.46 -8.46 29.03
N LYS A 192 9.25 -8.90 28.64
CA LYS A 192 8.21 -8.02 28.11
C LYS A 192 7.79 -6.96 29.14
N ARG A 193 7.65 -7.33 30.42
CA ARG A 193 7.35 -6.39 31.51
C ARG A 193 8.43 -5.31 31.69
N VAL A 194 9.70 -5.67 31.48
CA VAL A 194 10.82 -4.73 31.61
C VAL A 194 10.99 -3.86 30.36
N MET A 195 10.83 -4.45 29.17
CA MET A 195 11.08 -3.77 27.89
C MET A 195 9.90 -2.94 27.38
N ASN A 196 8.66 -3.31 27.74
CA ASN A 196 7.44 -2.61 27.33
C ASN A 196 6.57 -2.24 28.55
N PRO A 197 7.03 -1.28 29.39
CA PRO A 197 6.30 -0.84 30.57
C PRO A 197 5.01 -0.07 30.24
N LYS A 198 4.85 0.41 29.00
CA LYS A 198 3.65 1.15 28.54
C LYS A 198 2.55 0.24 27.98
N HIS A 199 2.81 -1.07 27.84
CA HIS A 199 1.89 -2.03 27.22
C HIS A 199 1.43 -1.65 25.80
N GLU A 200 2.27 -0.94 25.04
CA GLU A 200 1.99 -0.57 23.64
C GLU A 200 2.47 -1.68 22.68
N TYR A 201 1.82 -1.84 21.53
CA TYR A 201 2.24 -2.85 20.55
C TYR A 201 3.60 -2.49 19.92
N SER A 202 4.61 -3.34 20.09
CA SER A 202 5.98 -3.11 19.59
C SER A 202 6.58 -4.40 19.04
N PRO A 203 6.60 -4.59 17.70
CA PRO A 203 7.18 -5.78 17.05
C PRO A 203 8.63 -6.05 17.45
N GLY A 204 9.43 -4.98 17.61
CA GLY A 204 10.82 -5.08 18.04
C GLY A 204 10.95 -5.72 19.42
N THR A 205 10.09 -5.33 20.39
CA THR A 205 10.11 -5.90 21.74
C THR A 205 9.78 -7.39 21.73
N HIS A 206 8.84 -7.81 20.88
CA HIS A 206 8.46 -9.21 20.75
C HIS A 206 9.58 -10.07 20.16
N ILE A 207 10.25 -9.59 19.11
CA ILE A 207 11.39 -10.28 18.50
C ILE A 207 12.53 -10.43 19.51
N THR A 208 12.88 -9.37 20.22
CA THR A 208 13.99 -9.40 21.18
C THR A 208 13.68 -10.23 22.42
N ALA A 209 12.49 -10.06 23.02
CA ALA A 209 12.09 -10.82 24.20
C ALA A 209 11.91 -12.30 23.88
N GLY A 210 11.31 -12.63 22.72
CA GLY A 210 11.16 -14.00 22.24
C GLY A 210 12.49 -14.67 21.96
N ALA A 211 13.42 -13.98 21.28
CA ALA A 211 14.75 -14.49 21.00
C ALA A 211 15.55 -14.80 22.26
N VAL A 212 15.58 -13.88 23.24
CA VAL A 212 16.32 -14.09 24.50
C VAL A 212 15.67 -15.19 25.33
N ALA A 213 14.34 -15.21 25.43
CA ALA A 213 13.63 -16.24 26.17
C ALA A 213 13.86 -17.64 25.60
N GLY A 214 13.76 -17.78 24.27
CA GLY A 214 14.04 -19.02 23.59
C GLY A 214 15.50 -19.46 23.67
N ALA A 215 16.45 -18.52 23.63
CA ALA A 215 17.88 -18.80 23.84
C ALA A 215 18.16 -19.38 25.23
N VAL A 216 17.56 -18.81 26.29
CA VAL A 216 17.67 -19.31 27.66
C VAL A 216 17.05 -20.70 27.79
N ALA A 217 15.84 -20.89 27.25
CA ALA A 217 15.16 -22.19 27.28
C ALA A 217 15.96 -23.29 26.55
N ALA A 218 16.56 -22.96 25.40
CA ALA A 218 17.44 -23.89 24.68
C ALA A 218 18.70 -24.22 25.47
N ALA A 219 19.34 -23.23 26.08
CA ALA A 219 20.55 -23.46 26.85
C ALA A 219 20.31 -24.44 27.99
N VAL A 220 19.24 -24.23 28.76
CA VAL A 220 18.87 -25.09 29.90
C VAL A 220 18.54 -26.51 29.46
N THR A 221 17.86 -26.67 28.34
CA THR A 221 17.41 -27.99 27.85
C THR A 221 18.41 -28.68 26.91
N THR A 222 19.60 -28.11 26.67
CA THR A 222 20.63 -28.69 25.78
C THR A 222 21.12 -30.07 26.21
N PRO A 223 21.38 -30.34 27.50
CA PRO A 223 21.83 -31.68 27.92
C PRO A 223 20.84 -32.79 27.53
N LEU A 224 19.54 -32.51 27.62
CA LEU A 224 18.48 -33.46 27.28
C LEU A 224 18.36 -33.64 25.76
N ASP A 225 18.54 -32.57 24.99
CA ASP A 225 18.55 -32.61 23.51
C ASP A 225 19.72 -33.45 22.97
N VAL A 226 20.91 -33.35 23.58
CA VAL A 226 22.05 -34.22 23.23
C VAL A 226 21.70 -35.70 23.49
N ALA A 227 21.04 -36.01 24.61
CA ALA A 227 20.59 -37.37 24.92
C ALA A 227 19.52 -37.86 23.91
N LYS A 228 18.58 -37.00 23.51
CA LYS A 228 17.59 -37.29 22.45
C LYS A 228 18.29 -37.64 21.14
N THR A 229 19.27 -36.83 20.71
CA THR A 229 19.99 -37.06 19.45
C THR A 229 20.75 -38.39 19.45
N ILE A 230 21.37 -38.80 20.56
CA ILE A 230 22.00 -40.13 20.69
C ILE A 230 20.98 -41.25 20.52
N LEU A 231 19.83 -41.16 21.19
CA LEU A 231 18.77 -42.16 21.08
C LEU A 231 18.22 -42.28 19.65
N GLN A 232 18.04 -41.14 18.96
CA GLN A 232 17.49 -41.11 17.60
C GLN A 232 18.48 -41.61 16.53
N THR A 233 19.79 -41.47 16.78
CA THR A 233 20.86 -41.85 15.85
C THR A 233 21.58 -43.16 16.20
N ARG A 234 21.23 -43.83 17.30
CA ARG A 234 21.88 -45.07 17.78
C ARG A 234 22.06 -46.16 16.72
N GLY A 235 21.09 -46.30 15.81
CA GLY A 235 21.10 -47.30 14.74
C GLY A 235 22.15 -47.05 13.65
N THR A 236 22.70 -45.84 13.59
CA THR A 236 23.75 -45.43 12.64
C THR A 236 25.16 -45.46 13.23
N SER A 237 25.29 -45.73 14.55
CA SER A 237 26.59 -45.76 15.22
C SER A 237 27.30 -47.11 15.05
N HIS A 238 28.61 -47.07 14.85
CA HIS A 238 29.48 -48.26 14.88
C HIS A 238 29.89 -48.64 16.31
N ASP A 239 29.65 -47.75 17.28
CA ASP A 239 29.98 -48.00 18.67
C ASP A 239 28.92 -48.88 19.35
N PRO A 240 29.30 -50.06 19.89
CA PRO A 240 28.36 -50.99 20.51
C PRO A 240 27.69 -50.44 21.78
N GLU A 241 28.33 -49.53 22.52
CA GLU A 241 27.69 -48.89 23.69
C GLU A 241 26.58 -47.95 23.25
N ILE A 242 26.81 -47.16 22.19
CA ILE A 242 25.81 -46.22 21.65
C ILE A 242 24.66 -46.98 20.99
N ARG A 243 24.96 -48.06 20.25
CA ARG A 243 23.95 -48.84 19.52
C ARG A 243 22.94 -49.52 20.47
N ASN A 244 23.38 -49.89 21.67
CA ASN A 244 22.57 -50.61 22.65
C ASN A 244 21.88 -49.70 23.70
N VAL A 245 21.96 -48.38 23.56
CA VAL A 245 21.29 -47.43 24.47
C VAL A 245 19.79 -47.64 24.48
N ARG A 246 19.19 -47.82 25.67
CA ARG A 246 17.75 -48.09 25.82
C ARG A 246 16.93 -46.90 26.29
N GLY A 247 17.55 -45.90 26.91
CA GLY A 247 16.83 -44.73 27.42
C GLY A 247 17.71 -43.53 27.76
N MET A 248 17.04 -42.47 28.23
CA MET A 248 17.66 -41.17 28.51
C MET A 248 18.79 -41.25 29.54
N MET A 249 18.60 -41.97 30.64
CA MET A 249 19.62 -42.08 31.70
C MET A 249 20.88 -42.80 31.21
N ASP A 250 20.73 -43.82 30.36
CA ASP A 250 21.87 -44.52 29.76
C ASP A 250 22.62 -43.60 28.78
N ALA A 251 21.88 -42.81 27.99
CA ALA A 251 22.48 -41.81 27.10
C ALA A 251 23.27 -40.74 27.90
N LEU A 252 22.70 -40.21 28.98
CA LEU A 252 23.39 -39.24 29.85
C LEU A 252 24.67 -39.83 30.48
N ARG A 253 24.62 -41.07 30.96
CA ARG A 253 25.81 -41.77 31.48
C ARG A 253 26.90 -41.92 30.42
N ILE A 254 26.55 -42.27 29.19
CA ILE A 254 27.51 -42.40 28.08
C ILE A 254 28.12 -41.04 27.73
N ILE A 255 27.33 -39.97 27.69
CA ILE A 255 27.84 -38.61 27.46
C ILE A 255 28.87 -38.23 28.51
N TRP A 256 28.56 -38.47 29.79
CA TRP A 256 29.48 -38.21 30.89
C TRP A 256 30.76 -39.04 30.78
N ALA A 257 30.64 -40.34 30.53
CA ALA A 257 31.78 -41.25 30.44
C ALA A 257 32.73 -40.90 29.29
N LYS A 258 32.22 -40.39 28.16
CA LYS A 258 33.02 -40.08 26.97
C LYS A 258 33.62 -38.67 26.95
N ASP A 259 32.84 -37.65 27.30
CA ASP A 259 33.21 -36.24 27.09
C ASP A 259 32.98 -35.34 28.33
N GLY A 260 32.56 -35.92 29.46
CA GLY A 260 32.27 -35.19 30.70
C GLY A 260 31.26 -34.05 30.50
N LEU A 261 31.48 -32.93 31.19
CA LEU A 261 30.61 -31.75 31.10
C LEU A 261 30.54 -31.13 29.70
N LYS A 262 31.61 -31.23 28.90
CA LYS A 262 31.63 -30.68 27.53
C LYS A 262 30.69 -31.47 26.60
N GLY A 263 30.47 -32.75 26.88
CA GLY A 263 29.52 -33.59 26.14
C GLY A 263 28.08 -33.06 26.20
N TYR A 264 27.64 -32.59 27.37
CA TYR A 264 26.29 -32.05 27.55
C TYR A 264 26.04 -30.70 26.86
N ALA A 265 27.10 -29.95 26.54
CA ALA A 265 27.02 -28.67 25.84
C ALA A 265 27.20 -28.78 24.33
N ARG A 266 27.32 -30.00 23.77
CA ARG A 266 27.47 -30.20 22.33
C ARG A 266 26.28 -29.64 21.56
N GLY A 267 26.57 -28.81 20.56
CA GLY A 267 25.53 -28.17 19.74
C GLY A 267 24.78 -27.02 20.43
N LEU A 268 25.20 -26.55 21.61
CA LEU A 268 24.57 -25.42 22.30
C LEU A 268 24.52 -24.15 21.42
N THR A 269 25.66 -23.75 20.85
CA THR A 269 25.77 -22.56 19.99
C THR A 269 24.83 -22.60 18.78
N PRO A 270 24.83 -23.64 17.91
CA PRO A 270 23.88 -23.70 16.80
C PRO A 270 22.43 -23.74 17.27
N ARG A 271 22.13 -24.37 18.41
CA ARG A 271 20.76 -24.40 18.96
C ARG A 271 20.26 -23.01 19.36
N VAL A 272 21.09 -22.21 20.03
CA VAL A 272 20.75 -20.83 20.40
C VAL A 272 20.60 -19.95 19.16
N ILE A 273 21.51 -20.05 18.19
CA ILE A 273 21.48 -19.27 16.94
C ILE A 273 20.23 -19.59 16.11
N THR A 274 19.69 -20.81 16.19
CA THR A 274 18.50 -21.21 15.43
C THR A 274 17.23 -20.47 15.90
N ILE A 275 17.13 -20.21 17.20
CA ILE A 275 15.88 -19.77 17.82
C ILE A 275 15.59 -18.29 17.57
N MET A 276 16.62 -17.45 17.57
CA MET A 276 16.47 -16.01 17.35
C MET A 276 15.80 -15.64 16.01
N PRO A 277 16.23 -16.15 14.83
CA PRO A 277 15.55 -15.89 13.56
C PRO A 277 14.25 -16.70 13.39
N SER A 278 14.15 -17.88 14.01
CA SER A 278 12.97 -18.74 13.96
C SER A 278 11.70 -18.02 14.46
N THR A 279 11.78 -17.32 15.59
CA THR A 279 10.64 -16.57 16.14
C THR A 279 10.18 -15.44 15.20
N ALA A 280 11.11 -14.71 14.59
CA ALA A 280 10.78 -13.66 13.63
C ALA A 280 10.18 -14.21 12.33
N LEU A 281 10.72 -15.32 11.83
CA LEU A 281 10.23 -15.99 10.61
C LEU A 281 8.83 -16.57 10.78
N CYS A 282 8.54 -17.18 11.93
CA CYS A 282 7.21 -17.71 12.22
C CYS A 282 6.16 -16.59 12.16
N TRP A 283 6.46 -15.43 12.76
CA TRP A 283 5.55 -14.29 12.80
C TRP A 283 5.31 -13.67 11.41
N LEU A 284 6.38 -13.36 10.67
CA LEU A 284 6.29 -12.84 9.30
C LEU A 284 5.52 -13.79 8.36
N SER A 285 5.76 -15.10 8.51
CA SER A 285 5.08 -16.11 7.68
C SER A 285 3.60 -16.22 8.04
N TYR A 286 3.25 -16.16 9.33
CA TYR A 286 1.87 -16.21 9.79
C TYR A 286 1.04 -15.02 9.26
N GLU A 287 1.58 -13.81 9.32
CA GLU A 287 0.92 -12.63 8.76
C GLU A 287 0.71 -12.76 7.25
N PHE A 288 1.74 -13.22 6.54
CA PHE A 288 1.67 -13.45 5.09
C PHE A 288 0.61 -14.50 4.70
N PHE A 289 0.57 -15.64 5.39
CA PHE A 289 -0.39 -16.71 5.10
C PHE A 289 -1.82 -16.35 5.54
N THR A 290 -1.97 -15.60 6.64
CA THR A 290 -3.30 -15.13 7.06
C THR A 290 -3.85 -14.13 6.05
N GLY A 291 -3.02 -13.20 5.55
CA GLY A 291 -3.41 -12.26 4.50
C GLY A 291 -3.85 -12.96 3.20
N THR A 292 -3.11 -13.96 2.75
CA THR A 292 -3.39 -14.68 1.50
C THR A 292 -4.55 -15.69 1.59
N VAL A 293 -4.76 -16.37 2.72
CA VAL A 293 -5.86 -17.34 2.88
C VAL A 293 -7.21 -16.64 3.03
N VAL A 294 -7.26 -15.44 3.61
CA VAL A 294 -8.49 -14.62 3.73
C VAL A 294 -9.00 -14.12 2.36
N GLU A 295 -8.14 -14.05 1.33
CA GLU A 295 -8.52 -13.61 -0.03
C GLU A 295 -9.43 -14.59 -0.80
N ALA A 296 -9.61 -15.83 -0.30
CA ALA A 296 -10.23 -16.93 -1.05
C ALA A 296 -11.76 -17.13 -0.86
N GLY A 297 -12.45 -16.52 0.12
CA GLY A 297 -13.86 -16.86 0.42
C GLY A 297 -14.75 -15.78 1.06
N SER A 298 -14.88 -14.59 0.47
CA SER A 298 -15.40 -13.42 1.19
C SER A 298 -16.55 -12.68 0.49
N LEU A 299 -17.77 -13.25 0.49
CA LEU A 299 -19.02 -12.52 0.22
C LEU A 299 -19.81 -12.33 1.53
N VAL A 300 -20.03 -11.07 1.94
CA VAL A 300 -20.84 -10.72 3.12
C VAL A 300 -22.14 -10.04 2.71
N ALA A 301 -23.28 -10.55 3.19
CA ALA A 301 -24.58 -9.94 2.95
C ALA A 301 -24.92 -8.91 4.03
N VAL A 302 -25.25 -7.67 3.64
CA VAL A 302 -25.69 -6.60 4.54
C VAL A 302 -27.18 -6.37 4.34
N LEU A 303 -27.98 -6.70 5.35
CA LEU A 303 -29.44 -6.73 5.32
C LEU A 303 -30.05 -5.69 6.27
N PRO A 304 -30.72 -4.63 5.78
CA PRO A 304 -31.49 -3.74 6.64
C PRO A 304 -32.81 -4.40 7.07
N VAL A 305 -33.15 -4.32 8.36
CA VAL A 305 -34.43 -4.81 8.89
C VAL A 305 -35.17 -3.66 9.58
N THR A 306 -36.38 -3.38 9.08
CA THR A 306 -37.30 -2.38 9.64
C THR A 306 -38.51 -3.08 10.29
N LEU A 307 -39.37 -2.30 10.96
CA LEU A 307 -40.63 -2.83 11.48
C LEU A 307 -41.53 -3.43 10.39
N ALA A 308 -41.43 -2.94 9.15
CA ALA A 308 -42.23 -3.40 8.03
C ALA A 308 -41.71 -4.71 7.40
N SER A 309 -40.38 -4.92 7.38
CA SER A 309 -39.76 -6.12 6.80
C SER A 309 -39.54 -7.27 7.78
N LEU A 310 -39.93 -7.09 9.05
CA LEU A 310 -39.74 -8.12 10.08
C LEU A 310 -40.55 -9.40 9.82
N SER A 311 -41.71 -9.31 9.16
CA SER A 311 -42.54 -10.46 8.81
C SER A 311 -41.92 -11.36 7.73
N THR A 312 -41.08 -10.81 6.85
CA THR A 312 -40.42 -11.50 5.73
C THR A 312 -38.96 -11.88 6.01
N LEU A 313 -38.48 -11.62 7.23
CA LEU A 313 -37.09 -11.88 7.62
C LEU A 313 -36.72 -13.37 7.59
N ASN A 314 -37.58 -14.24 8.10
CA ASN A 314 -37.33 -15.69 8.12
C ASN A 314 -37.10 -16.25 6.71
N ASP A 315 -37.90 -15.76 5.78
CA ASP A 315 -37.86 -16.13 4.37
C ASP A 315 -36.56 -15.67 3.71
N THR A 316 -36.17 -14.42 3.93
CA THR A 316 -34.92 -13.86 3.39
C THR A 316 -33.68 -14.56 3.96
N LEU A 317 -33.66 -14.84 5.27
CA LEU A 317 -32.57 -15.57 5.91
C LEU A 317 -32.47 -17.02 5.41
N SER A 318 -33.60 -17.70 5.22
CA SER A 318 -33.60 -19.07 4.67
C SER A 318 -32.95 -19.14 3.28
N LEU A 319 -33.11 -18.10 2.46
CA LEU A 319 -32.51 -18.00 1.14
C LEU A 319 -31.00 -17.69 1.17
N LEU A 320 -30.53 -16.95 2.17
CA LEU A 320 -29.10 -16.64 2.33
C LEU A 320 -28.32 -17.83 2.90
N ILE A 321 -28.98 -18.64 3.73
CA ILE A 321 -28.39 -19.78 4.44
C ILE A 321 -28.45 -21.07 3.60
N SER A 322 -29.47 -21.26 2.76
CA SER A 322 -29.64 -22.50 1.99
C SER A 322 -28.76 -22.54 0.74
N PRO A 323 -28.09 -23.67 0.42
CA PRO A 323 -27.29 -23.80 -0.79
C PRO A 323 -28.14 -23.77 -2.08
N PRO A 324 -27.61 -23.25 -3.20
CA PRO A 324 -26.24 -22.75 -3.40
C PRO A 324 -26.08 -21.27 -3.01
N SER A 325 -25.32 -20.99 -1.95
CA SER A 325 -25.00 -19.65 -1.45
C SER A 325 -23.49 -19.57 -1.20
N CYS A 326 -22.83 -18.53 -1.72
CA CYS A 326 -21.42 -18.25 -1.46
C CYS A 326 -21.24 -17.25 -0.30
N VAL A 327 -22.32 -16.94 0.42
CA VAL A 327 -22.33 -15.99 1.54
C VAL A 327 -21.63 -16.62 2.74
N SER A 328 -20.59 -15.97 3.26
CA SER A 328 -19.86 -16.42 4.45
C SER A 328 -20.42 -15.83 5.75
N GLN A 329 -21.00 -14.63 5.68
CA GLN A 329 -21.56 -13.91 6.82
C GLN A 329 -22.75 -13.03 6.41
N VAL A 330 -23.73 -12.90 7.31
CA VAL A 330 -24.87 -11.99 7.20
C VAL A 330 -24.80 -10.94 8.32
N LEU A 331 -24.78 -9.67 7.96
CA LEU A 331 -24.85 -8.53 8.87
C LEU A 331 -26.23 -7.89 8.78
N ILE A 332 -27.00 -7.93 9.87
CA ILE A 332 -28.34 -7.33 9.93
C ILE A 332 -28.26 -5.94 10.54
N VAL A 333 -28.64 -4.92 9.78
CA VAL A 333 -28.68 -3.51 10.22
C VAL A 333 -30.09 -3.19 10.72
N CYS A 334 -30.24 -2.88 12.01
CA CYS A 334 -31.57 -2.62 12.59
C CYS A 334 -31.51 -1.73 13.84
N PRO A 335 -32.62 -1.08 14.24
CA PRO A 335 -32.72 -0.41 15.53
C PRO A 335 -32.62 -1.40 16.70
N GLU A 336 -32.02 -0.97 17.81
CA GLU A 336 -31.83 -1.82 19.00
C GLU A 336 -33.14 -2.40 19.55
N SER A 337 -34.25 -1.67 19.36
CA SER A 337 -35.60 -2.10 19.76
C SER A 337 -36.07 -3.40 19.08
N LEU A 338 -35.49 -3.78 17.93
CA LEU A 338 -35.85 -4.97 17.18
C LEU A 338 -34.95 -6.19 17.46
N HIS A 339 -33.82 -6.02 18.16
CA HIS A 339 -32.82 -7.07 18.36
C HIS A 339 -33.40 -8.36 18.96
N SER A 340 -34.26 -8.26 19.98
CA SER A 340 -34.85 -9.43 20.64
C SER A 340 -35.73 -10.26 19.70
N ARG A 341 -36.53 -9.58 18.87
CA ARG A 341 -37.44 -10.23 17.91
C ARG A 341 -36.62 -10.89 16.79
N ILE A 342 -35.63 -10.18 16.26
CA ILE A 342 -34.72 -10.68 15.20
C ILE A 342 -33.92 -11.90 15.68
N ARG A 343 -33.35 -11.88 16.89
CA ARG A 343 -32.63 -13.03 17.47
C ARG A 343 -33.52 -14.27 17.59
N THR A 344 -34.81 -14.08 17.86
CA THR A 344 -35.77 -15.18 17.96
C THR A 344 -36.00 -15.80 16.58
N THR A 345 -36.20 -14.97 15.56
CA THR A 345 -36.33 -15.41 14.16
C THR A 345 -35.07 -16.13 13.67
N ILE A 346 -33.87 -15.58 13.89
CA ILE A 346 -32.60 -16.22 13.50
C ILE A 346 -32.49 -17.63 14.09
N ARG A 347 -32.79 -17.79 15.38
CA ARG A 347 -32.75 -19.10 16.04
C ARG A 347 -33.75 -20.09 15.46
N GLN A 348 -34.94 -19.62 15.06
CA GLN A 348 -35.94 -20.46 14.40
C GLN A 348 -35.46 -20.89 13.00
N THR A 349 -34.90 -19.98 12.22
CA THR A 349 -34.38 -20.28 10.87
C THR A 349 -33.20 -21.26 10.92
N LEU A 350 -32.22 -21.03 11.81
CA LEU A 350 -31.05 -21.91 11.95
C LEU A 350 -31.41 -23.31 12.45
N ARG A 351 -32.46 -23.46 13.27
CA ARG A 351 -32.97 -24.78 13.70
C ARG A 351 -33.69 -25.54 12.59
N ALA A 352 -34.24 -24.83 11.60
CA ALA A 352 -34.96 -25.42 10.48
C ALA A 352 -34.04 -25.73 9.28
N ALA A 353 -32.80 -25.24 9.28
CA ALA A 353 -31.82 -25.51 8.23
C ALA A 353 -31.22 -26.93 8.38
N PRO A 354 -31.15 -27.73 7.32
CA PRO A 354 -30.55 -29.07 7.37
C PRO A 354 -29.03 -28.99 7.60
N ASP A 355 -28.50 -29.98 8.34
CA ASP A 355 -27.07 -30.13 8.67
C ASP A 355 -26.18 -29.96 7.44
N SER A 356 -25.64 -28.75 7.25
CA SER A 356 -24.61 -28.46 6.27
C SER A 356 -23.40 -27.90 7.03
N GLU A 357 -22.22 -28.44 6.74
CA GLU A 357 -20.93 -28.05 7.35
C GLU A 357 -20.58 -26.55 7.18
N TYR A 358 -21.38 -25.80 6.42
CA TYR A 358 -21.16 -24.40 6.07
C TYR A 358 -22.44 -23.57 6.27
N SER A 359 -22.72 -23.16 7.52
CA SER A 359 -23.74 -22.15 7.82
C SER A 359 -23.09 -20.77 7.98
N PRO A 360 -23.56 -19.72 7.28
CA PRO A 360 -22.98 -18.38 7.41
C PRO A 360 -23.19 -17.81 8.82
N GLY A 361 -22.19 -17.10 9.34
CA GLY A 361 -22.32 -16.40 10.61
C GLY A 361 -23.33 -15.25 10.52
N VAL A 362 -24.23 -15.10 11.50
CA VAL A 362 -25.22 -14.00 11.51
C VAL A 362 -24.92 -13.03 12.66
N SER A 363 -24.75 -11.75 12.33
CA SER A 363 -24.38 -10.67 13.26
C SER A 363 -25.36 -9.50 13.17
N LEU A 364 -25.50 -8.73 14.25
CA LEU A 364 -26.40 -7.56 14.30
C LEU A 364 -25.59 -6.27 14.42
N TYR A 365 -26.01 -5.25 13.68
CA TYR A 365 -25.47 -3.88 13.73
C TYR A 365 -26.59 -2.91 14.09
N SER A 366 -26.39 -2.11 15.15
CA SER A 366 -27.38 -1.15 15.60
C SER A 366 -27.33 0.15 14.78
N TRP A 367 -28.48 0.57 14.25
CA TRP A 367 -28.60 1.84 13.53
C TRP A 367 -29.96 2.50 13.76
N ASN A 368 -29.94 3.78 14.11
CA ASN A 368 -31.13 4.62 14.30
C ASN A 368 -31.12 5.74 13.24
N GLY A 369 -31.84 5.54 12.13
CA GLY A 369 -31.86 6.50 11.02
C GLY A 369 -32.40 5.89 9.72
N ASN A 370 -32.07 6.52 8.58
CA ASN A 370 -32.42 5.99 7.26
C ASN A 370 -31.75 4.61 7.05
N PRO A 371 -32.50 3.53 6.72
CA PRO A 371 -31.96 2.21 6.48
C PRO A 371 -30.86 2.17 5.41
N SER A 372 -30.99 2.94 4.32
CA SER A 372 -29.97 2.96 3.24
C SER A 372 -28.64 3.56 3.71
N ALA A 373 -28.69 4.62 4.54
CA ALA A 373 -27.49 5.18 5.14
C ALA A 373 -26.85 4.21 6.14
N GLY A 374 -27.67 3.49 6.91
CA GLY A 374 -27.19 2.46 7.85
C GLY A 374 -26.50 1.29 7.14
N VAL A 375 -27.01 0.84 6.00
CA VAL A 375 -26.38 -0.20 5.18
C VAL A 375 -25.04 0.26 4.63
N LEU A 376 -24.95 1.47 4.09
CA LEU A 376 -23.68 2.01 3.57
C LEU A 376 -22.63 2.17 4.67
N ILE A 377 -23.01 2.72 5.82
CA ILE A 377 -22.09 2.90 6.96
C ILE A 377 -21.65 1.54 7.52
N ALA A 378 -22.58 0.60 7.71
CA ALA A 378 -22.23 -0.75 8.14
C ALA A 378 -21.29 -1.43 7.13
N ALA A 379 -21.52 -1.22 5.82
CA ALA A 379 -20.69 -1.76 4.75
C ALA A 379 -19.26 -1.17 4.72
N THR A 380 -19.06 0.10 5.13
CA THR A 380 -17.71 0.70 5.24
C THR A 380 -16.84 0.07 6.33
N GLN A 381 -17.45 -0.57 7.32
CA GLN A 381 -16.76 -1.17 8.46
C GLN A 381 -16.34 -2.64 8.20
N LEU A 382 -16.66 -3.16 7.01
CA LEU A 382 -16.42 -4.54 6.62
C LEU A 382 -15.17 -4.67 5.73
N SER A 383 -14.25 -5.56 6.08
CA SER A 383 -12.96 -5.76 5.40
C SER A 383 -12.94 -6.96 4.43
N TYR A 384 -14.08 -7.30 3.82
CA TYR A 384 -14.26 -8.50 2.97
C TYR A 384 -14.01 -8.18 1.48
N LYS A 385 -13.91 -9.17 0.58
CA LYS A 385 -13.66 -8.91 -0.86
C LYS A 385 -14.92 -8.46 -1.59
N TRP A 386 -16.06 -9.08 -1.28
CA TRP A 386 -17.36 -8.79 -1.87
C TRP A 386 -18.42 -8.52 -0.80
N LEU A 387 -19.29 -7.57 -1.11
CA LEU A 387 -20.46 -7.20 -0.30
C LEU A 387 -21.71 -7.40 -1.15
N LEU A 388 -22.74 -8.03 -0.58
CA LEU A 388 -24.08 -8.08 -1.12
C LEU A 388 -24.95 -7.12 -0.32
N LEU A 389 -25.33 -5.99 -0.92
CA LEU A 389 -26.18 -4.99 -0.25
C LEU A 389 -27.64 -5.28 -0.59
N LEU A 390 -28.46 -5.44 0.45
CA LEU A 390 -29.89 -5.71 0.34
C LEU A 390 -30.70 -4.47 0.77
N ASP A 391 -31.95 -4.37 0.32
CA ASP A 391 -32.94 -3.42 0.84
C ASP A 391 -33.94 -4.14 1.76
N ASP A 392 -34.97 -3.42 2.19
CA ASP A 392 -36.10 -3.96 2.95
C ASP A 392 -37.15 -4.66 2.08
N THR A 393 -36.87 -4.89 0.78
CA THR A 393 -37.76 -5.58 -0.16
C THR A 393 -37.47 -7.08 -0.23
N ASP A 394 -38.48 -7.88 -0.59
CA ASP A 394 -38.40 -9.33 -0.50
C ASP A 394 -37.56 -9.94 -1.65
N MET A 395 -36.45 -10.61 -1.30
CA MET A 395 -35.60 -11.39 -2.23
C MET A 395 -36.37 -12.51 -2.95
N LYS A 396 -37.54 -12.92 -2.45
CA LYS A 396 -38.42 -13.88 -3.13
C LYS A 396 -38.97 -13.37 -4.45
N SER A 397 -39.12 -12.05 -4.59
CA SER A 397 -39.63 -11.42 -5.83
C SER A 397 -38.67 -11.57 -7.03
N LEU A 398 -37.39 -11.89 -6.78
CA LEU A 398 -36.40 -12.11 -7.83
C LEU A 398 -36.48 -13.54 -8.39
N SER A 399 -36.28 -13.70 -9.69
CA SER A 399 -36.15 -15.03 -10.30
C SER A 399 -34.95 -15.81 -9.73
N ASP A 400 -35.04 -17.14 -9.75
CA ASP A 400 -33.99 -18.03 -9.23
C ASP A 400 -32.64 -17.90 -9.95
N ARG A 401 -32.63 -17.39 -11.19
CA ARG A 401 -31.38 -17.10 -11.92
C ARG A 401 -30.72 -15.82 -11.43
N THR A 402 -31.50 -14.75 -11.25
CA THR A 402 -31.00 -13.48 -10.68
C THR A 402 -30.51 -13.69 -9.25
N ARG A 403 -31.23 -14.50 -8.46
CA ARG A 403 -30.85 -14.82 -7.07
C ARG A 403 -29.50 -15.53 -7.00
N ARG A 404 -29.27 -16.56 -7.83
CA ARG A 404 -27.98 -17.27 -7.89
C ARG A 404 -26.82 -16.38 -8.32
N MET A 405 -27.06 -15.46 -9.27
CA MET A 405 -26.05 -14.48 -9.70
C MET A 405 -25.62 -13.56 -8.55
N LEU A 406 -26.55 -13.12 -7.69
CA LEU A 406 -26.25 -12.25 -6.55
C LEU A 406 -25.60 -13.00 -5.39
N LEU A 407 -26.02 -14.25 -5.13
CA LEU A 407 -25.50 -15.08 -4.03
C LEU A 407 -24.12 -15.68 -4.32
N CYS A 408 -23.74 -15.77 -5.59
CA CYS A 408 -22.43 -16.21 -6.06
C CYS A 408 -22.02 -15.40 -7.30
N PRO A 409 -21.50 -14.16 -7.12
CA PRO A 409 -21.10 -13.32 -8.24
C PRO A 409 -19.93 -13.96 -9.00
N ILE A 410 -20.10 -14.17 -10.31
CA ILE A 410 -19.09 -14.77 -11.19
C ILE A 410 -18.32 -13.65 -11.90
N LEU A 411 -17.00 -13.65 -11.70
CA LEU A 411 -15.94 -12.94 -12.44
C LEU A 411 -16.30 -11.57 -13.02
N GLY A 412 -15.90 -10.53 -12.28
CA GLY A 412 -15.75 -9.17 -12.77
C GLY A 412 -15.65 -8.23 -11.58
N ASP A 413 -14.82 -7.21 -11.64
CA ASP A 413 -14.69 -6.28 -10.52
C ASP A 413 -15.89 -5.30 -10.42
N VAL A 414 -16.86 -5.34 -11.33
CA VAL A 414 -17.91 -4.30 -11.44
C VAL A 414 -19.12 -4.60 -10.53
N PRO A 415 -19.73 -3.59 -9.87
CA PRO A 415 -21.00 -3.77 -9.17
C PRO A 415 -22.12 -4.26 -10.10
N ILE A 416 -22.87 -5.26 -9.66
CA ILE A 416 -23.90 -5.92 -10.49
C ILE A 416 -25.20 -6.11 -9.72
N GLY A 417 -26.31 -5.72 -10.34
CA GLY A 417 -27.65 -5.85 -9.76
C GLY A 417 -28.76 -5.81 -10.81
N PRO A 418 -30.00 -6.17 -10.46
CA PRO A 418 -31.12 -6.17 -11.40
C PRO A 418 -31.79 -4.80 -11.56
N ARG A 419 -31.43 -3.79 -10.76
CA ARG A 419 -32.07 -2.46 -10.74
C ARG A 419 -31.00 -1.36 -10.87
N GLY A 420 -31.20 -0.40 -11.77
CA GLY A 420 -30.26 0.72 -11.94
C GLY A 420 -30.86 1.92 -12.65
N VAL A 421 -30.16 3.05 -12.59
CA VAL A 421 -30.59 4.32 -13.20
C VAL A 421 -29.53 4.77 -14.20
N ALA A 422 -29.93 5.22 -15.39
CA ALA A 422 -29.06 5.75 -16.43
C ALA A 422 -29.40 7.21 -16.75
N GLY A 423 -28.39 8.00 -17.15
CA GLY A 423 -28.56 9.40 -17.55
C GLY A 423 -27.64 10.38 -16.81
N ALA A 424 -27.45 11.56 -17.40
CA ALA A 424 -26.81 12.71 -16.79
C ALA A 424 -27.82 13.44 -15.87
N SER A 425 -27.34 14.33 -14.99
CA SER A 425 -28.10 15.03 -13.94
C SER A 425 -29.46 15.60 -14.38
N ASP A 426 -29.61 15.95 -15.65
CA ASP A 426 -30.80 16.59 -16.21
C ASP A 426 -31.79 15.63 -16.92
N ASN A 427 -31.47 14.33 -17.09
CA ASN A 427 -32.33 13.38 -17.82
C ASN A 427 -32.15 11.93 -17.32
N LEU A 428 -32.66 11.63 -16.12
CA LEU A 428 -32.58 10.31 -15.48
C LEU A 428 -33.67 9.36 -16.02
N SER A 429 -33.26 8.18 -16.50
CA SER A 429 -34.15 7.08 -16.90
C SER A 429 -33.89 5.84 -16.04
N CYS A 430 -34.96 5.16 -15.62
CA CYS A 430 -34.86 3.91 -14.88
C CYS A 430 -34.55 2.75 -15.85
N LEU A 431 -33.73 1.79 -15.42
CA LEU A 431 -33.36 0.62 -16.21
C LEU A 431 -34.02 -0.66 -15.63
N PRO A 432 -34.89 -1.34 -16.39
CA PRO A 432 -35.46 -2.61 -15.97
C PRO A 432 -34.42 -3.75 -15.98
N PRO A 433 -34.69 -4.86 -15.26
CA PRO A 433 -33.85 -6.05 -15.33
C PRO A 433 -33.71 -6.54 -16.77
N SER A 434 -32.48 -6.75 -17.23
CA SER A 434 -32.19 -7.24 -18.58
C SER A 434 -31.26 -8.45 -18.54
N SER A 435 -31.49 -9.41 -19.44
CA SER A 435 -30.57 -10.54 -19.63
C SER A 435 -29.21 -10.11 -20.18
N GLU A 436 -29.16 -8.96 -20.86
CA GLU A 436 -27.95 -8.31 -21.34
C GLU A 436 -27.42 -7.32 -20.31
N MET A 437 -26.09 -7.17 -20.25
CA MET A 437 -25.45 -6.23 -19.34
C MET A 437 -25.64 -4.79 -19.83
N ARG A 438 -26.34 -3.97 -19.05
CA ARG A 438 -26.56 -2.54 -19.37
C ARG A 438 -25.83 -1.64 -18.37
N PRO A 439 -25.05 -0.64 -18.81
CA PRO A 439 -24.39 0.29 -17.91
C PRO A 439 -25.42 1.18 -17.19
N ALA A 440 -25.23 1.40 -15.90
CA ALA A 440 -26.04 2.30 -15.08
C ALA A 440 -25.16 3.33 -14.36
N SER A 441 -25.62 4.58 -14.29
CA SER A 441 -24.98 5.65 -13.50
C SER A 441 -24.85 5.24 -12.03
N TYR A 442 -25.86 4.56 -11.47
CA TYR A 442 -25.80 3.92 -10.16
C TYR A 442 -26.81 2.76 -10.07
N LEU A 443 -26.55 1.81 -9.16
CA LEU A 443 -27.44 0.67 -8.87
C LEU A 443 -28.27 0.92 -7.61
N LEU A 444 -29.41 0.25 -7.53
CA LEU A 444 -30.25 0.20 -6.33
C LEU A 444 -30.25 -1.23 -5.78
N PRO A 445 -30.29 -1.45 -4.45
CA PRO A 445 -30.35 -2.79 -3.89
C PRO A 445 -31.54 -3.60 -4.44
N PRO A 446 -31.41 -4.93 -4.54
CA PRO A 446 -30.26 -5.74 -4.13
C PRO A 446 -29.16 -5.80 -5.21
N PHE A 447 -27.90 -5.54 -4.85
CA PHE A 447 -26.75 -5.68 -5.77
C PHE A 447 -25.49 -6.12 -5.03
N ALA A 448 -24.57 -6.75 -5.76
CA ALA A 448 -23.26 -7.17 -5.24
C ALA A 448 -22.16 -6.24 -5.75
N LEU A 449 -21.20 -5.89 -4.90
CA LEU A 449 -20.03 -5.08 -5.26
C LEU A 449 -18.76 -5.50 -4.50
N PRO A 450 -17.56 -5.25 -5.03
CA PRO A 450 -16.34 -5.38 -4.25
C PRO A 450 -16.29 -4.39 -3.08
N ALA A 451 -15.85 -4.82 -1.90
CA ALA A 451 -15.83 -3.95 -0.72
C ALA A 451 -14.82 -2.79 -0.84
N SER A 452 -13.79 -2.94 -1.67
CA SER A 452 -12.81 -1.87 -1.96
C SER A 452 -13.49 -0.59 -2.47
N LEU A 453 -14.66 -0.71 -3.10
CA LEU A 453 -15.42 0.41 -3.65
C LEU A 453 -16.31 1.14 -2.63
N VAL A 454 -16.44 0.63 -1.39
CA VAL A 454 -17.33 1.20 -0.37
C VAL A 454 -16.62 2.17 0.58
N SER A 455 -15.28 2.14 0.63
CA SER A 455 -14.45 2.81 1.64
C SER A 455 -14.49 4.36 1.69
N GLN A 456 -15.25 5.05 0.83
CA GLN A 456 -15.13 6.50 0.62
C GLN A 456 -16.45 7.31 0.73
N ILE A 457 -17.49 6.85 1.45
CA ILE A 457 -18.85 7.41 1.24
C ILE A 457 -19.64 7.70 2.52
N HIS A 458 -20.33 8.86 2.50
CA HIS A 458 -21.43 9.21 3.38
C HIS A 458 -22.62 9.73 2.56
N GLY A 459 -23.73 8.98 2.44
CA GLY A 459 -25.02 9.61 2.13
C GLY A 459 -26.02 8.84 1.26
N SER A 460 -25.67 8.43 0.03
CA SER A 460 -26.65 7.94 -0.95
C SER A 460 -26.12 6.95 -2.02
N TRP A 461 -27.04 6.22 -2.68
CA TRP A 461 -26.72 5.25 -3.75
C TRP A 461 -26.14 5.91 -5.01
N SER A 462 -26.54 7.14 -5.33
CA SER A 462 -26.02 7.90 -6.47
C SER A 462 -24.59 8.38 -6.25
N GLU A 463 -24.24 8.76 -5.01
CA GLU A 463 -22.86 9.05 -4.63
C GLU A 463 -21.98 7.80 -4.68
N LEU A 464 -22.50 6.63 -4.27
CA LEU A 464 -21.81 5.35 -4.46
C LEU A 464 -21.60 5.03 -5.94
N GLY A 465 -22.60 5.20 -6.80
CA GLY A 465 -22.40 4.99 -8.23
C GLY A 465 -21.36 5.94 -8.82
N ARG A 466 -21.36 7.21 -8.43
CA ARG A 466 -20.33 8.18 -8.85
C ARG A 466 -18.94 7.78 -8.35
N ALA A 467 -18.81 7.45 -7.07
CA ALA A 467 -17.54 7.00 -6.49
C ALA A 467 -17.01 5.71 -7.15
N VAL A 468 -17.91 4.77 -7.51
CA VAL A 468 -17.54 3.58 -8.30
C VAL A 468 -17.06 3.97 -9.70
N SER A 469 -17.82 4.85 -10.37
CA SER A 469 -17.49 5.37 -11.71
C SER A 469 -16.09 6.02 -11.70
N ASP A 470 -15.82 6.84 -10.69
CA ASP A 470 -14.57 7.57 -10.49
C ASP A 470 -13.42 6.62 -10.12
N SER A 471 -13.64 5.69 -9.18
CA SER A 471 -12.65 4.70 -8.74
C SER A 471 -12.24 3.75 -9.86
N ARG A 472 -13.15 3.44 -10.79
CA ARG A 472 -12.90 2.50 -11.89
C ARG A 472 -12.57 3.16 -13.21
N LYS A 473 -12.69 4.49 -13.31
CA LYS A 473 -12.56 5.24 -14.56
C LYS A 473 -13.54 4.75 -15.64
N THR A 474 -14.73 4.30 -15.24
CA THR A 474 -15.82 3.89 -16.14
C THR A 474 -16.85 5.01 -16.25
N SER A 475 -17.66 5.04 -17.32
CA SER A 475 -18.77 6.00 -17.48
C SER A 475 -20.06 5.57 -16.75
N TYR A 476 -19.96 4.57 -15.88
CA TYR A 476 -21.07 3.94 -15.19
C TYR A 476 -20.64 3.47 -13.80
N GLY A 477 -21.52 3.61 -12.82
CA GLY A 477 -21.35 3.20 -11.42
C GLY A 477 -21.76 1.74 -11.13
N GLY A 478 -22.23 1.01 -12.14
CA GLY A 478 -22.53 -0.42 -12.06
C GLY A 478 -23.22 -0.92 -13.32
N VAL A 479 -23.52 -2.22 -13.34
CA VAL A 479 -24.17 -2.89 -14.47
C VAL A 479 -25.49 -3.51 -14.03
N VAL A 480 -26.54 -3.19 -14.79
CA VAL A 480 -27.84 -3.83 -14.65
C VAL A 480 -27.84 -5.17 -15.39
N ARG A 481 -28.08 -6.24 -14.64
CA ARG A 481 -28.29 -7.59 -15.16
C ARG A 481 -29.30 -8.32 -14.29
N GLY A 482 -30.31 -8.90 -14.91
CA GLY A 482 -31.35 -9.64 -14.20
C GLY A 482 -32.30 -10.34 -15.17
N TYR A 483 -32.80 -11.49 -14.75
CA TYR A 483 -33.80 -12.26 -15.45
C TYR A 483 -35.14 -12.02 -14.73
N GLY A 484 -36.11 -11.38 -15.38
CA GLY A 484 -37.39 -11.00 -14.76
C GLY A 484 -38.51 -10.85 -15.79
N ASP A 485 -39.75 -10.88 -15.30
CA ASP A 485 -40.98 -10.71 -16.07
C ASP A 485 -41.21 -9.21 -16.37
N PRO A 486 -41.45 -8.78 -17.63
CA PRO A 486 -41.60 -7.35 -17.98
C PRO A 486 -42.72 -6.61 -17.24
N ASP A 487 -43.74 -7.34 -16.74
CA ASP A 487 -44.92 -6.79 -16.07
C ASP A 487 -44.71 -6.50 -14.57
N LEU A 488 -43.59 -6.96 -13.98
CA LEU A 488 -43.19 -6.73 -12.58
C LEU A 488 -42.09 -5.67 -12.46
N ASP A 489 -42.01 -4.77 -13.44
CA ASP A 489 -40.97 -3.76 -13.55
C ASP A 489 -41.04 -2.72 -12.42
N TRP A 490 -39.93 -2.57 -11.69
CA TRP A 490 -39.80 -1.58 -10.61
C TRP A 490 -39.91 -0.14 -11.14
N CYS A 491 -39.65 0.08 -12.44
CA CYS A 491 -39.91 1.35 -13.11
C CYS A 491 -41.39 1.78 -13.09
N ASN A 492 -42.33 0.82 -13.03
CA ASN A 492 -43.76 1.08 -13.15
C ASN A 492 -44.50 1.12 -11.80
N GLN A 493 -43.78 1.07 -10.67
CA GLN A 493 -44.40 1.07 -9.34
C GLN A 493 -44.72 2.49 -8.81
N PRO A 494 -45.90 2.71 -8.20
CA PRO A 494 -46.37 4.04 -7.78
C PRO A 494 -45.65 4.63 -6.55
N ARG A 495 -44.64 3.95 -5.98
CA ARG A 495 -43.89 4.43 -4.80
C ARG A 495 -42.70 5.35 -5.11
N HIS A 496 -42.43 5.65 -6.37
CA HIS A 496 -41.25 6.43 -6.77
C HIS A 496 -41.53 7.56 -7.77
N SER A 497 -42.76 8.08 -7.81
CA SER A 497 -43.18 9.24 -8.62
C SER A 497 -42.60 10.59 -8.18
N SER A 498 -41.53 10.61 -7.38
CA SER A 498 -40.86 11.80 -6.83
C SER A 498 -39.43 11.98 -7.35
N PHE A 499 -39.11 11.49 -8.55
CA PHE A 499 -37.81 11.74 -9.20
C PHE A 499 -37.70 13.12 -9.88
N SER A 500 -38.79 13.90 -9.95
CA SER A 500 -38.78 15.27 -10.50
C SER A 500 -38.40 16.36 -9.50
N ALA A 501 -38.38 16.08 -8.19
CA ALA A 501 -38.09 17.08 -7.14
C ALA A 501 -36.61 17.15 -6.72
N LEU A 502 -35.78 16.20 -7.15
CA LEU A 502 -34.34 16.14 -6.83
C LEU A 502 -33.42 16.51 -8.00
N ALA A 503 -33.97 16.68 -9.21
CA ALA A 503 -33.24 17.08 -10.41
C ALA A 503 -33.17 18.61 -10.61
N GLN A 504 -33.70 19.42 -9.69
CA GLN A 504 -33.80 20.87 -9.84
C GLN A 504 -32.77 21.67 -9.00
N LYS A 505 -31.60 21.10 -8.69
CA LYS A 505 -30.55 21.87 -8.00
C LYS A 505 -29.12 21.73 -8.52
N HIS A 506 -28.90 21.23 -9.73
CA HIS A 506 -27.57 21.26 -10.37
C HIS A 506 -27.65 21.72 -11.83
N SER A 507 -28.17 22.93 -12.05
CA SER A 507 -27.82 23.71 -13.24
C SER A 507 -26.52 24.46 -12.96
N SER A 508 -25.47 24.14 -13.72
CA SER A 508 -24.30 24.98 -14.05
C SER A 508 -24.15 26.30 -13.25
N THR A 509 -23.28 26.29 -12.26
CA THR A 509 -22.55 27.49 -11.85
C THR A 509 -21.06 27.19 -11.91
N THR A 510 -20.43 27.52 -13.04
CA THR A 510 -18.96 27.64 -13.17
C THR A 510 -18.40 28.84 -12.37
N ALA A 511 -19.29 29.66 -11.81
CA ALA A 511 -18.96 30.81 -10.97
C ALA A 511 -18.85 30.39 -9.49
N GLY A 512 -17.66 30.53 -8.90
CA GLY A 512 -17.42 30.39 -7.45
C GLY A 512 -17.21 31.73 -6.75
N LEU A 513 -17.30 31.72 -5.42
CA LEU A 513 -17.05 32.86 -4.54
C LEU A 513 -15.64 32.79 -3.92
N PHE A 514 -14.80 33.77 -4.24
CA PHE A 514 -13.45 33.93 -3.72
C PHE A 514 -13.40 35.05 -2.69
N LEU A 515 -12.85 34.76 -1.51
CA LEU A 515 -12.56 35.76 -0.49
C LEU A 515 -11.06 36.05 -0.43
N PHE A 516 -10.67 37.31 -0.38
CA PHE A 516 -9.29 37.72 -0.19
C PHE A 516 -9.13 38.45 1.15
N LEU A 517 -8.28 37.91 2.02
CA LEU A 517 -7.98 38.44 3.34
C LEU A 517 -6.56 39.02 3.33
N LEU A 518 -6.45 40.34 3.32
CA LEU A 518 -5.17 41.05 3.19
C LEU A 518 -5.01 42.07 4.34
N PRO A 519 -3.79 42.39 4.78
CA PRO A 519 -3.60 43.32 5.87
C PRO A 519 -3.74 44.78 5.40
N ASN A 520 -3.16 45.13 4.24
CA ASN A 520 -3.09 46.51 3.77
C ASN A 520 -3.35 46.65 2.27
N ILE A 521 -3.55 47.89 1.82
CA ILE A 521 -3.80 48.24 0.43
C ILE A 521 -2.61 47.98 -0.50
N GLY A 522 -1.38 47.99 0.03
CA GLY A 522 -0.18 47.68 -0.74
C GLY A 522 -0.18 46.22 -1.24
N ASP A 523 -0.56 45.29 -0.36
CA ASP A 523 -0.70 43.87 -0.70
C ASP A 523 -1.87 43.65 -1.70
N LEU A 524 -2.96 44.41 -1.58
CA LEU A 524 -4.07 44.39 -2.54
C LEU A 524 -3.62 44.81 -3.94
N ARG A 525 -2.83 45.88 -4.07
CA ARG A 525 -2.33 46.36 -5.38
C ARG A 525 -1.55 45.30 -6.16
N LEU A 526 -0.83 44.41 -5.46
CA LEU A 526 -0.09 43.31 -6.10
C LEU A 526 -1.02 42.21 -6.65
N LEU A 527 -2.23 42.09 -6.11
CA LEU A 527 -3.19 41.03 -6.44
C LEU A 527 -4.30 41.45 -7.41
N VAL A 528 -4.43 42.74 -7.73
CA VAL A 528 -5.48 43.25 -8.61
C VAL A 528 -5.52 42.47 -9.94
N LYS A 529 -4.38 42.26 -10.59
CA LYS A 529 -4.31 41.49 -11.84
C LYS A 529 -4.87 40.07 -11.72
N LEU A 530 -4.61 39.38 -10.61
CA LEU A 530 -5.16 38.05 -10.34
C LEU A 530 -6.67 38.12 -10.14
N MET A 531 -7.15 39.02 -9.29
CA MET A 531 -8.57 39.18 -8.98
C MET A 531 -9.39 39.54 -10.22
N CYS A 532 -8.88 40.43 -11.06
CA CYS A 532 -9.51 40.81 -12.32
C CYS A 532 -9.64 39.62 -13.27
N ARG A 533 -8.61 38.78 -13.34
CA ARG A 533 -8.67 37.55 -14.12
C ARG A 533 -9.75 36.59 -13.62
N LEU A 534 -9.89 36.43 -12.29
CA LEU A 534 -10.95 35.63 -11.69
C LEU A 534 -12.35 36.19 -12.02
N GLN A 535 -12.55 37.51 -11.91
CA GLN A 535 -13.80 38.16 -12.30
C GLN A 535 -14.13 37.98 -13.78
N THR A 536 -13.15 38.15 -14.68
CA THR A 536 -13.34 37.93 -16.12
C THR A 536 -13.66 36.47 -16.47
N SER A 537 -13.29 35.53 -15.59
CA SER A 537 -13.62 34.11 -15.71
C SER A 537 -14.99 33.76 -15.12
N GLY A 538 -15.74 34.76 -14.64
CA GLY A 538 -17.09 34.62 -14.10
C GLY A 538 -17.17 34.38 -12.60
N HIS A 539 -16.06 34.51 -11.85
CA HIS A 539 -16.05 34.30 -10.41
C HIS A 539 -16.38 35.59 -9.64
N SER A 540 -17.04 35.44 -8.48
CA SER A 540 -17.29 36.56 -7.56
C SER A 540 -16.11 36.73 -6.62
N VAL A 541 -15.60 37.96 -6.49
CA VAL A 541 -14.46 38.28 -5.62
C VAL A 541 -14.90 39.27 -4.54
N LYS A 542 -14.62 38.97 -3.26
CA LYS A 542 -14.81 39.89 -2.13
C LYS A 542 -13.48 40.04 -1.38
N VAL A 543 -13.14 41.27 -0.98
CA VAL A 543 -11.85 41.59 -0.37
C VAL A 543 -12.04 42.25 0.99
N LEU A 544 -11.27 41.81 1.99
CA LEU A 544 -11.17 42.42 3.32
C LEU A 544 -9.74 42.86 3.61
N LEU A 545 -9.57 44.13 4.00
CA LEU A 545 -8.36 44.69 4.56
C LEU A 545 -8.48 44.79 6.09
N TYR A 546 -7.66 44.03 6.84
CA TYR A 546 -7.80 43.90 8.29
C TYR A 546 -6.76 44.67 9.13
N SER A 547 -5.91 45.48 8.52
CA SER A 547 -4.90 46.30 9.23
C SER A 547 -4.87 47.76 8.77
N GLU A 548 -5.96 48.25 8.18
CA GLU A 548 -6.07 49.63 7.71
C GLU A 548 -6.74 50.53 8.78
N PRO A 549 -6.26 51.77 8.99
CA PRO A 549 -6.72 52.62 10.09
C PRO A 549 -8.12 53.23 9.87
N SER A 550 -8.68 53.20 8.66
CA SER A 550 -10.02 53.70 8.36
C SER A 550 -11.10 52.66 8.64
N ALA A 551 -11.98 52.95 9.59
CA ALA A 551 -13.22 52.23 9.80
C ALA A 551 -14.30 52.82 8.88
N ASP A 552 -14.99 51.92 8.16
CA ASP A 552 -16.17 52.17 7.34
C ASP A 552 -15.96 53.02 6.07
N LEU A 553 -15.89 52.33 4.93
CA LEU A 553 -16.53 52.63 3.64
C LEU A 553 -16.20 51.49 2.65
N ASP A 554 -17.15 51.13 1.78
CA ASP A 554 -16.85 50.31 0.60
C ASP A 554 -15.94 51.16 -0.31
N HIS A 555 -14.74 50.65 -0.59
CA HIS A 555 -13.75 51.34 -1.41
C HIS A 555 -13.48 50.56 -2.69
N GLU A 556 -13.11 51.25 -3.77
CA GLU A 556 -12.80 50.64 -5.06
C GLU A 556 -11.37 50.94 -5.50
N ILE A 557 -10.71 49.94 -6.07
CA ILE A 557 -9.46 50.11 -6.83
C ILE A 557 -9.76 49.84 -8.31
N TYR A 558 -9.25 50.73 -9.15
CA TYR A 558 -9.32 50.63 -10.60
C TYR A 558 -7.97 50.23 -11.20
N ASP A 559 -7.97 49.17 -11.98
CA ASP A 559 -6.86 48.82 -12.87
C ASP A 559 -7.42 48.36 -14.20
N SER A 560 -7.04 49.05 -15.29
CA SER A 560 -7.24 48.57 -16.67
C SER A 560 -8.66 48.11 -17.02
N GLY A 561 -9.71 48.76 -16.48
CA GLY A 561 -11.12 48.43 -16.74
C GLY A 561 -11.77 47.42 -15.79
N CYS A 562 -11.04 46.97 -14.77
CA CYS A 562 -11.53 46.06 -13.74
C CYS A 562 -11.71 46.81 -12.40
N HIS A 563 -12.86 46.56 -11.75
CA HIS A 563 -13.25 47.20 -10.50
C HIS A 563 -13.22 46.18 -9.36
N ILE A 564 -12.31 46.38 -8.40
CA ILE A 564 -12.23 45.56 -7.18
C ILE A 564 -12.75 46.37 -6.00
N SER A 565 -13.89 45.94 -5.45
CA SER A 565 -14.42 46.46 -4.19
C SER A 565 -13.77 45.77 -3.00
N TYR A 566 -13.42 46.54 -1.97
CA TYR A 566 -12.85 46.05 -0.73
C TYR A 566 -13.43 46.76 0.49
N GLN A 567 -13.45 46.05 1.61
CA GLN A 567 -13.84 46.57 2.91
C GLN A 567 -12.61 46.70 3.80
N ALA A 568 -12.46 47.83 4.47
CA ALA A 568 -11.37 48.07 5.42
C ALA A 568 -11.88 48.04 6.86
N MET A 569 -11.14 47.38 7.74
CA MET A 569 -11.42 47.32 9.17
C MET A 569 -10.17 47.69 9.96
N ASN A 570 -10.37 48.38 11.09
CA ASN A 570 -9.34 48.71 12.07
C ASN A 570 -9.51 47.88 13.35
N PRO A 571 -9.11 46.60 13.37
CA PRO A 571 -9.16 45.78 14.57
C PRO A 571 -7.96 46.04 15.49
N THR A 572 -8.21 46.13 16.80
CA THR A 572 -7.11 45.99 17.79
C THR A 572 -6.47 44.60 17.67
N ALA A 573 -5.14 44.51 17.78
CA ALA A 573 -4.36 43.28 17.55
C ALA A 573 -4.87 42.00 18.27
N ARG A 574 -5.60 42.13 19.39
CA ARG A 574 -6.16 41.00 20.15
C ARG A 574 -7.48 40.42 19.57
N LEU A 575 -8.16 41.13 18.68
CA LEU A 575 -9.50 40.80 18.17
C LEU A 575 -9.53 40.51 16.65
N VAL A 576 -8.39 40.59 15.95
CA VAL A 576 -8.30 40.40 14.49
C VAL A 576 -8.95 39.10 14.03
N HIS A 577 -8.68 37.99 14.73
CA HIS A 577 -9.22 36.68 14.40
C HIS A 577 -10.76 36.62 14.48
N THR A 578 -11.35 37.11 15.59
CA THR A 578 -12.80 37.12 15.77
C THR A 578 -13.49 38.04 14.78
N THR A 579 -12.88 39.19 14.47
CA THR A 579 -13.44 40.13 13.50
C THR A 579 -13.44 39.58 12.07
N ILE A 580 -12.40 38.84 11.68
CA ILE A 580 -12.37 38.17 10.37
C ILE A 580 -13.45 37.08 10.30
N LEU A 581 -13.62 36.28 11.35
CA LEU A 581 -14.68 35.26 11.40
C LEU A 581 -16.08 35.88 11.28
N ASP A 582 -16.36 36.92 12.06
CA ASP A 582 -17.64 37.64 11.98
C ASP A 582 -17.89 38.23 10.59
N TRP A 583 -16.85 38.66 9.87
CA TRP A 583 -16.97 39.15 8.50
C TRP A 583 -17.29 38.01 7.52
N VAL A 584 -16.57 36.90 7.62
CA VAL A 584 -16.81 35.70 6.78
C VAL A 584 -18.22 35.14 7.00
N GLU A 585 -18.73 35.14 8.23
CA GLU A 585 -20.10 34.68 8.54
C GLU A 585 -21.21 35.61 8.05
N ARG A 586 -20.92 36.91 7.89
CA ARG A 586 -21.87 37.91 7.37
C ARG A 586 -22.00 37.92 5.84
N ILE A 587 -21.11 37.22 5.13
CA ILE A 587 -21.14 37.15 3.67
C ILE A 587 -22.28 36.23 3.22
N ASP A 588 -23.17 36.78 2.39
CA ASP A 588 -24.21 35.99 1.75
C ASP A 588 -23.58 35.04 0.70
N GLY A 589 -23.79 33.73 0.89
CA GLY A 589 -23.15 32.64 0.15
C GLY A 589 -21.96 31.98 0.86
N ASN A 590 -21.78 30.67 0.67
CA ASN A 590 -20.61 29.95 1.21
C ASN A 590 -19.39 30.23 0.30
N PRO A 591 -18.25 30.69 0.83
CA PRO A 591 -17.06 30.87 0.01
C PRO A 591 -16.48 29.53 -0.44
N ASP A 592 -16.09 29.45 -1.71
CA ASP A 592 -15.44 28.25 -2.27
C ASP A 592 -13.94 28.23 -1.94
N VAL A 593 -13.31 29.39 -1.99
CA VAL A 593 -11.87 29.56 -1.81
C VAL A 593 -11.59 30.84 -1.02
N ILE A 594 -10.72 30.74 -0.02
CA ILE A 594 -10.22 31.89 0.74
C ILE A 594 -8.72 32.04 0.44
N PHE A 595 -8.34 33.16 -0.16
CA PHE A 595 -6.94 33.54 -0.34
C PHE A 595 -6.50 34.44 0.83
N ALA A 596 -5.38 34.10 1.45
CA ALA A 596 -4.84 34.87 2.57
C ALA A 596 -3.31 34.96 2.51
N LEU A 597 -2.73 35.98 3.13
CA LEU A 597 -1.30 36.04 3.38
C LEU A 597 -0.89 35.05 4.48
N LYS A 598 0.28 34.42 4.38
CA LYS A 598 0.84 33.49 5.38
C LYS A 598 1.44 34.27 6.57
N GLU A 599 0.57 34.76 7.45
CA GLU A 599 0.92 35.54 8.64
C GLU A 599 0.27 34.93 9.92
N PRO A 600 0.77 35.23 11.14
CA PRO A 600 0.22 34.67 12.37
C PRO A 600 -1.29 34.91 12.54
N ALA A 601 -1.79 36.08 12.11
CA ALA A 601 -3.20 36.46 12.20
C ALA A 601 -4.12 35.53 11.40
N THR A 602 -3.66 35.03 10.25
CA THR A 602 -4.43 34.18 9.34
C THR A 602 -4.10 32.69 9.51
N GLN A 603 -3.00 32.35 10.19
CA GLN A 603 -2.67 30.96 10.57
C GLN A 603 -3.65 30.39 11.61
N LEU A 604 -4.18 31.24 12.49
CA LEU A 604 -5.16 30.85 13.50
C LEU A 604 -6.56 30.58 12.94
N LEU A 605 -6.86 31.04 11.72
CA LEU A 605 -8.13 30.79 11.03
C LEU A 605 -8.20 29.33 10.54
N GLN A 606 -8.48 28.38 11.44
CA GLN A 606 -8.82 27.01 11.08
C GLN A 606 -10.33 26.91 10.88
N ILE A 607 -10.78 27.13 9.64
CA ILE A 607 -12.16 26.90 9.24
C ILE A 607 -12.16 25.64 8.38
N ASP A 608 -12.38 24.47 8.98
CA ASP A 608 -12.34 23.16 8.31
C ASP A 608 -13.35 23.03 7.15
N ARG A 609 -14.27 23.99 7.03
CA ARG A 609 -15.29 24.05 5.99
C ARG A 609 -14.79 24.59 4.64
N PHE A 610 -13.69 25.34 4.59
CA PHE A 610 -13.27 26.08 3.39
C PHE A 610 -11.82 25.81 2.99
N VAL A 611 -11.54 25.91 1.68
CA VAL A 611 -10.17 25.80 1.16
C VAL A 611 -9.46 27.13 1.32
N ILE A 612 -8.50 27.18 2.25
CA ILE A 612 -7.72 28.40 2.53
C ILE A 612 -6.33 28.28 1.88
N VAL A 613 -6.07 29.08 0.85
CA VAL A 613 -4.78 29.19 0.17
C VAL A 613 -3.97 30.32 0.81
N ARG A 614 -2.87 29.97 1.48
CA ARG A 614 -2.03 30.90 2.24
C ARG A 614 -0.70 31.14 1.53
N VAL A 615 -0.50 32.33 0.97
CA VAL A 615 0.70 32.66 0.18
C VAL A 615 1.63 33.60 0.98
N PRO A 616 2.97 33.41 0.98
CA PRO A 616 3.92 34.36 1.56
C PRO A 616 3.89 35.73 0.86
N ARG A 617 4.20 36.81 1.57
CA ARG A 617 4.22 38.17 0.98
C ARG A 617 5.18 38.27 -0.21
N ASP A 618 6.35 37.66 -0.12
CA ASP A 618 7.37 37.70 -1.17
C ASP A 618 6.94 37.01 -2.48
N ASP A 619 5.91 36.16 -2.43
CA ASP A 619 5.40 35.43 -3.59
C ASP A 619 4.25 36.17 -4.28
N LEU A 620 3.64 37.19 -3.64
CA LEU A 620 2.49 37.94 -4.18
C LEU A 620 2.70 38.54 -5.58
N PRO A 621 3.87 39.13 -5.92
CA PRO A 621 4.07 39.63 -7.28
C PRO A 621 3.97 38.55 -8.36
N TYR A 622 4.10 37.27 -7.99
CA TYR A 622 4.27 36.15 -8.90
C TYR A 622 3.06 35.20 -8.96
N VAL A 623 1.92 35.56 -8.34
CA VAL A 623 0.72 34.67 -8.27
C VAL A 623 -0.21 34.74 -9.47
N TYR A 624 0.07 35.59 -10.47
CA TYR A 624 -0.84 35.82 -11.59
C TYR A 624 -1.25 34.53 -12.33
N TRP A 625 -0.33 33.55 -12.41
CA TRP A 625 -0.59 32.24 -13.01
C TRP A 625 -1.71 31.46 -12.31
N MET A 626 -1.92 31.66 -11.00
CA MET A 626 -2.98 30.98 -10.25
C MET A 626 -4.38 31.32 -10.80
N GLY A 627 -4.53 32.49 -11.43
CA GLY A 627 -5.78 32.89 -12.09
C GLY A 627 -6.08 32.13 -13.39
N SER A 628 -5.19 31.26 -13.87
CA SER A 628 -5.51 30.35 -14.98
C SER A 628 -6.19 29.05 -14.54
N LEU A 629 -6.27 28.79 -13.23
CA LEU A 629 -6.85 27.57 -12.67
C LEU A 629 -8.38 27.62 -12.67
N SER A 630 -9.02 26.48 -12.87
CA SER A 630 -10.47 26.31 -12.70
C SER A 630 -10.87 26.26 -11.22
N LEU A 631 -12.16 26.45 -10.92
CA LEU A 631 -12.66 26.40 -9.54
C LEU A 631 -12.35 25.06 -8.85
N VAL A 632 -12.51 23.94 -9.56
CA VAL A 632 -12.21 22.60 -9.05
C VAL A 632 -10.71 22.44 -8.74
N GLU A 633 -9.85 23.02 -9.59
CA GLU A 633 -8.40 23.02 -9.38
C GLU A 633 -8.01 23.83 -8.13
N TRP A 634 -8.66 24.99 -7.92
CA TRP A 634 -8.49 25.78 -6.69
C TRP A 634 -8.96 25.03 -5.44
N GLN A 635 -10.12 24.39 -5.48
CA GLN A 635 -10.66 23.61 -4.36
C GLN A 635 -9.75 22.43 -3.98
N ARG A 636 -8.97 21.91 -4.95
CA ARG A 636 -8.03 20.80 -4.74
C ARG A 636 -6.59 21.25 -4.52
N TRP A 637 -6.35 22.54 -4.24
CA TRP A 637 -5.01 23.11 -4.07
C TRP A 637 -4.11 22.30 -3.12
N HIS A 638 -4.62 21.84 -1.98
CA HIS A 638 -3.84 21.13 -0.95
C HIS A 638 -3.76 19.61 -1.13
N VAL A 639 -4.43 19.04 -2.14
CA VAL A 639 -4.47 17.58 -2.35
C VAL A 639 -3.14 17.02 -2.88
N PRO A 640 -2.49 17.61 -3.90
CA PRO A 640 -1.22 17.09 -4.40
C PRO A 640 -0.08 17.32 -3.40
N GLN A 641 0.61 16.25 -3.02
CA GLN A 641 1.79 16.24 -2.18
C GLN A 641 3.03 16.12 -3.07
N ILE A 642 3.79 17.21 -3.22
CA ILE A 642 4.98 17.24 -4.07
C ILE A 642 6.22 17.11 -3.19
N GLU A 643 7.10 16.18 -3.52
CA GLU A 643 8.33 15.88 -2.80
C GLU A 643 9.54 16.03 -3.71
N LEU A 644 10.61 16.67 -3.22
CA LEU A 644 11.86 16.84 -3.96
C LEU A 644 12.83 15.73 -3.57
N SER A 645 13.47 15.10 -4.55
CA SER A 645 14.47 14.05 -4.33
C SER A 645 15.73 14.34 -5.14
N ILE A 646 16.82 14.63 -4.43
CA ILE A 646 18.12 14.94 -5.02
C ILE A 646 19.01 13.70 -4.95
N ILE A 647 19.73 13.42 -6.03
CA ILE A 647 20.70 12.33 -6.13
C ILE A 647 22.09 12.94 -6.36
N THR A 648 23.05 12.60 -5.49
CA THR A 648 24.41 13.13 -5.58
C THR A 648 25.46 12.11 -5.11
N GLN A 649 26.71 12.33 -5.55
CA GLN A 649 27.87 11.55 -5.16
C GLN A 649 29.08 12.47 -4.88
N ASN A 650 29.88 12.81 -5.90
CA ASN A 650 31.14 13.55 -5.76
C ASN A 650 31.15 14.83 -6.62
N ARG A 651 30.12 15.68 -6.45
CA ARG A 651 30.02 16.96 -7.18
C ARG A 651 29.53 18.10 -6.28
N THR A 652 30.34 18.46 -5.30
CA THR A 652 29.99 19.45 -4.28
C THR A 652 29.55 20.81 -4.86
N ARG A 653 30.29 21.36 -5.82
CA ARG A 653 29.94 22.67 -6.44
C ARG A 653 28.63 22.62 -7.23
N SER A 654 28.37 21.50 -7.89
CA SER A 654 27.14 21.27 -8.65
C SER A 654 25.94 21.18 -7.71
N LEU A 655 26.09 20.42 -6.64
CA LEU A 655 25.12 20.32 -5.57
C LEU A 655 24.83 21.70 -4.94
N GLU A 656 25.86 22.48 -4.59
CA GLU A 656 25.69 23.84 -4.05
C GLU A 656 24.89 24.74 -5.00
N ARG A 657 25.12 24.65 -6.32
CA ARG A 657 24.36 25.38 -7.34
C ARG A 657 22.89 24.94 -7.35
N LEU A 658 22.62 23.63 -7.32
CA LEU A 658 21.25 23.11 -7.24
C LEU A 658 20.55 23.57 -5.96
N LEU A 659 21.19 23.44 -4.79
CA LEU A 659 20.66 23.88 -3.51
C LEU A 659 20.38 25.38 -3.49
N SER A 660 21.27 26.18 -4.06
CA SER A 660 21.05 27.63 -4.25
C SER A 660 19.82 27.91 -5.12
N SER A 661 19.66 27.20 -6.24
CA SER A 661 18.47 27.36 -7.09
C SER A 661 17.16 26.96 -6.40
N LEU A 662 17.19 25.91 -5.57
CA LEU A 662 16.05 25.48 -4.75
C LEU A 662 15.67 26.54 -3.71
N SER A 663 16.66 27.17 -3.06
CA SER A 663 16.42 28.25 -2.10
C SER A 663 15.82 29.51 -2.74
N ARG A 664 16.06 29.74 -4.04
CA ARG A 664 15.44 30.83 -4.82
C ARG A 664 14.05 30.47 -5.37
N GLY A 665 13.66 29.20 -5.28
CA GLY A 665 12.38 28.69 -5.74
C GLY A 665 11.18 29.29 -5.01
N ARG A 666 10.08 29.48 -5.73
CA ARG A 666 8.81 30.00 -5.20
C ARG A 666 7.82 28.86 -4.99
N TYR A 667 7.39 28.64 -3.75
CA TYR A 667 6.55 27.50 -3.36
C TYR A 667 5.09 27.89 -3.05
N PHE A 668 4.76 29.18 -3.10
CA PHE A 668 3.39 29.69 -2.97
C PHE A 668 2.67 29.24 -1.70
N GLY A 669 3.44 29.01 -0.63
CA GLY A 669 2.95 28.67 0.70
C GLY A 669 2.87 27.18 1.03
N ASP A 670 2.98 26.31 0.04
CA ASP A 670 2.99 24.86 0.22
C ASP A 670 4.20 24.41 1.07
N SER A 671 4.01 23.33 1.84
CA SER A 671 5.09 22.65 2.55
C SER A 671 5.63 21.51 1.69
N VAL A 672 6.89 21.60 1.27
CA VAL A 672 7.53 20.68 0.34
C VAL A 672 8.67 19.94 1.04
N SER A 673 8.60 18.62 1.07
CA SER A 673 9.65 17.79 1.68
C SER A 673 10.83 17.64 0.73
N LEU A 674 12.05 17.61 1.27
CA LEU A 674 13.30 17.47 0.53
C LEU A 674 14.07 16.23 0.98
N ARG A 675 14.38 15.34 0.04
CA ARG A 675 15.18 14.12 0.26
C ARG A 675 16.54 14.25 -0.42
N MET A 676 17.60 14.05 0.36
CA MET A 676 18.99 13.97 -0.13
C MET A 676 19.42 12.51 -0.21
N ASN A 677 19.71 12.00 -1.40
CA ASN A 677 20.23 10.65 -1.59
C ASN A 677 21.71 10.71 -1.92
N LEU A 678 22.54 10.30 -0.95
CA LEU A 678 23.99 10.20 -1.09
C LEU A 678 24.40 8.77 -1.36
N GLU A 679 25.24 8.60 -2.38
CA GLU A 679 25.91 7.33 -2.64
C GLU A 679 26.94 7.01 -1.55
N GLN A 680 27.22 5.72 -1.33
CA GLN A 680 28.16 5.23 -0.31
C GLN A 680 29.56 5.81 -0.46
N SER A 681 29.99 6.09 -1.69
CA SER A 681 31.31 6.63 -2.03
C SER A 681 31.37 8.15 -2.10
N SER A 682 30.36 8.84 -1.54
CA SER A 682 30.32 10.31 -1.48
C SER A 682 31.51 10.88 -0.70
N GLU A 683 32.15 11.91 -1.25
CA GLU A 683 33.26 12.62 -0.61
C GLU A 683 32.82 13.39 0.66
N PHE A 684 33.78 13.59 1.57
CA PHE A 684 33.54 14.23 2.86
C PHE A 684 32.99 15.66 2.71
N GLU A 685 33.48 16.39 1.71
CA GLU A 685 33.04 17.74 1.36
C GLU A 685 31.56 17.77 0.97
N THR A 686 31.11 16.83 0.12
CA THR A 686 29.69 16.70 -0.26
C THR A 686 28.81 16.40 0.94
N ILE A 687 29.24 15.46 1.80
CA ILE A 687 28.51 15.12 3.03
C ILE A 687 28.39 16.34 3.95
N ARG A 688 29.47 17.11 4.11
CA ARG A 688 29.48 18.33 4.92
C ARG A 688 28.51 19.39 4.40
N VAL A 689 28.43 19.58 3.07
CA VAL A 689 27.47 20.52 2.48
C VAL A 689 26.03 20.07 2.76
N VAL A 690 25.73 18.78 2.62
CA VAL A 690 24.38 18.26 2.92
C VAL A 690 24.02 18.43 4.39
N ASP A 691 24.93 18.10 5.31
CA ASP A 691 24.66 18.17 6.76
C ASP A 691 24.52 19.62 7.27
N ALA A 692 25.16 20.57 6.58
CA ALA A 692 25.07 21.99 6.91
C ALA A 692 23.85 22.70 6.28
N TYR A 693 23.20 22.08 5.29
CA TYR A 693 22.11 22.71 4.55
C TYR A 693 20.82 22.75 5.38
N GLN A 694 20.17 23.92 5.41
CA GLN A 694 18.89 24.12 6.08
C GLN A 694 17.78 24.30 5.06
N TRP A 695 16.71 23.52 5.23
CA TRP A 695 15.54 23.57 4.37
C TRP A 695 14.38 24.31 5.03
N ASN A 696 13.99 25.46 4.46
CA ASN A 696 13.02 26.36 5.06
C ASN A 696 11.58 26.17 4.56
N HIS A 697 11.35 25.26 3.61
CA HIS A 697 10.04 25.08 2.96
C HIS A 697 9.34 23.77 3.35
N GLY A 698 9.90 22.98 4.27
CA GLY A 698 9.31 21.73 4.73
C GLY A 698 10.30 20.87 5.52
N THR A 699 10.11 19.55 5.52
CA THR A 699 11.03 18.63 6.19
C THR A 699 12.18 18.23 5.26
N MET A 700 13.35 17.96 5.83
CA MET A 700 14.51 17.45 5.10
C MET A 700 14.88 16.05 5.62
N PHE A 701 15.06 15.10 4.71
CA PHE A 701 15.49 13.74 5.02
C PHE A 701 16.77 13.40 4.26
N THR A 702 17.76 12.87 4.96
CA THR A 702 19.04 12.47 4.36
C THR A 702 19.17 10.95 4.34
N HIS A 703 19.25 10.38 3.15
CA HIS A 703 19.45 8.97 2.90
C HIS A 703 20.89 8.73 2.41
N ARG A 704 21.67 7.94 3.17
CA ARG A 704 23.03 7.56 2.81
C ARG A 704 23.09 6.06 2.53
N ARG A 705 23.54 5.66 1.34
CA ARG A 705 23.73 4.25 1.01
C ARG A 705 24.85 3.64 1.83
N VAL A 706 24.62 2.42 2.30
CA VAL A 706 25.63 1.59 2.99
C VAL A 706 26.46 0.77 2.00
N ILE A 707 25.89 0.45 0.83
CA ILE A 707 26.53 -0.32 -0.24
C ILE A 707 26.46 0.50 -1.52
N HIS A 708 27.57 0.53 -2.26
CA HIS A 708 27.64 1.19 -3.56
C HIS A 708 26.65 0.55 -4.54
N GLY A 709 25.67 1.34 -5.01
CA GLY A 709 24.61 0.87 -5.91
C GLY A 709 24.82 1.23 -7.38
N GLY A 710 25.47 2.37 -7.64
CA GLY A 710 25.57 2.93 -9.00
C GLY A 710 24.29 3.63 -9.44
N LEU A 711 24.29 4.19 -10.66
CA LEU A 711 23.28 5.17 -11.08
C LEU A 711 21.85 4.60 -11.21
N LEU A 712 21.70 3.37 -11.74
CA LEU A 712 20.36 2.79 -11.91
C LEU A 712 19.66 2.59 -10.55
N PRO A 713 20.27 1.91 -9.56
CA PRO A 713 19.69 1.84 -8.23
C PRO A 713 19.52 3.22 -7.60
N ALA A 714 20.50 4.11 -7.75
CA ALA A 714 20.46 5.45 -7.15
C ALA A 714 19.21 6.24 -7.57
N VAL A 715 18.80 6.15 -8.84
CA VAL A 715 17.58 6.81 -9.33
C VAL A 715 16.32 6.07 -8.89
N VAL A 716 16.28 4.75 -9.04
CA VAL A 716 15.08 3.94 -8.75
C VAL A 716 14.71 3.99 -7.26
N GLU A 717 15.70 3.94 -6.36
CA GLU A 717 15.49 3.99 -4.92
C GLU A 717 15.41 5.42 -4.36
N SER A 718 15.68 6.45 -5.18
CA SER A 718 15.71 7.85 -4.72
C SER A 718 14.37 8.30 -4.14
N TRP A 719 13.26 7.74 -4.62
CA TRP A 719 11.92 8.07 -4.15
C TRP A 719 10.95 6.93 -4.47
N TYR A 720 10.03 6.68 -3.54
CA TYR A 720 8.93 5.74 -3.72
C TYR A 720 7.63 6.35 -3.18
N PRO A 721 6.56 6.41 -3.98
CA PRO A 721 5.32 7.11 -3.62
C PRO A 721 4.54 6.42 -2.50
N HIS A 722 4.04 7.20 -1.55
CA HIS A 722 3.23 6.71 -0.42
C HIS A 722 1.73 6.63 -0.73
N SER A 723 1.26 7.36 -1.74
CA SER A 723 -0.15 7.39 -2.16
C SER A 723 -0.27 7.72 -3.65
N ASN A 724 -1.49 7.83 -4.18
CA ASN A 724 -1.75 8.35 -5.52
C ASN A 724 -1.69 9.89 -5.61
N HIS A 725 -1.46 10.55 -4.48
CA HIS A 725 -1.35 12.00 -4.36
C HIS A 725 0.09 12.45 -4.08
N SER A 726 1.04 11.52 -3.90
CA SER A 726 2.46 11.78 -3.69
C SER A 726 3.20 11.80 -5.03
N TYR A 727 3.80 12.94 -5.38
CA TYR A 727 4.50 13.18 -6.64
C TYR A 727 5.98 13.47 -6.38
N GLY A 728 6.87 12.72 -7.02
CA GLY A 728 8.31 12.84 -6.82
C GLY A 728 8.98 13.65 -7.91
N VAL A 729 9.64 14.74 -7.54
CA VAL A 729 10.52 15.53 -8.41
C VAL A 729 11.94 14.97 -8.28
N LEU A 730 12.43 14.33 -9.34
CA LEU A 730 13.76 13.71 -9.33
C LEU A 730 14.79 14.68 -9.94
N LEU A 731 15.86 14.95 -9.18
CA LEU A 731 16.89 15.94 -9.51
C LEU A 731 18.28 15.30 -9.36
N GLU A 732 19.10 15.40 -10.40
CA GLU A 732 20.54 15.10 -10.31
C GLU A 732 21.31 16.37 -9.91
N ASP A 733 22.49 16.21 -9.30
CA ASP A 733 23.32 17.31 -8.81
C ASP A 733 23.83 18.28 -9.88
N ASP A 734 23.80 17.92 -11.16
CA ASP A 734 24.20 18.77 -12.28
C ASP A 734 23.05 19.59 -12.90
N VAL A 735 21.86 19.52 -12.30
CA VAL A 735 20.67 20.32 -12.67
C VAL A 735 20.66 21.66 -11.94
N GLU A 736 20.18 22.71 -12.60
CA GLU A 736 19.81 23.99 -11.97
C GLU A 736 18.36 24.32 -12.32
N LEU A 737 17.60 24.87 -11.36
CA LEU A 737 16.17 25.13 -11.49
C LEU A 737 15.84 26.62 -11.63
N SER A 738 14.79 26.90 -12.42
CA SER A 738 14.14 28.22 -12.47
C SER A 738 13.39 28.50 -11.16
N PRO A 739 13.33 29.75 -10.68
CA PRO A 739 12.44 30.13 -9.57
C PRO A 739 10.97 29.73 -9.74
N PHE A 740 10.48 29.57 -10.98
CA PHE A 740 9.09 29.20 -11.31
C PHE A 740 8.85 27.70 -11.47
N PHE A 741 9.86 26.84 -11.26
CA PHE A 741 9.73 25.40 -11.52
C PHE A 741 8.53 24.77 -10.78
N TYR A 742 8.29 25.18 -9.53
CA TYR A 742 7.21 24.64 -8.71
C TYR A 742 5.83 25.09 -9.19
N ALA A 743 5.69 26.35 -9.66
CA ALA A 743 4.43 26.86 -10.23
C ALA A 743 3.98 26.01 -11.42
N TRP A 744 4.91 25.69 -12.32
CA TRP A 744 4.63 24.81 -13.47
C TRP A 744 4.18 23.41 -13.06
N ILE A 745 4.90 22.79 -12.11
CA ILE A 745 4.55 21.47 -11.59
C ILE A 745 3.13 21.51 -11.01
N LYS A 746 2.87 22.48 -10.13
CA LYS A 746 1.59 22.62 -9.45
C LYS A 746 0.45 22.85 -10.44
N MET A 747 0.65 23.76 -11.39
CA MET A 747 -0.31 24.08 -12.44
C MET A 747 -0.63 22.85 -13.31
N ALA A 748 0.38 22.11 -13.74
CA ALA A 748 0.21 20.91 -14.57
C ALA A 748 -0.49 19.77 -13.83
N ILE A 749 -0.09 19.49 -12.59
CA ILE A 749 -0.71 18.44 -11.77
C ILE A 749 -2.16 18.80 -11.47
N LEU A 750 -2.44 20.01 -11.00
CA LEU A 750 -3.81 20.44 -10.73
C LEU A 750 -4.67 20.30 -11.99
N ARG A 751 -4.21 20.83 -13.14
CA ARG A 751 -4.96 20.76 -14.39
C ARG A 751 -5.27 19.34 -14.86
N TYR A 752 -4.26 18.48 -14.97
CA TYR A 752 -4.41 17.18 -15.64
C TYR A 752 -4.79 16.04 -14.69
N ARG A 753 -4.67 16.21 -13.37
CA ARG A 753 -5.03 15.18 -12.38
C ARG A 753 -6.24 15.53 -11.54
N TYR A 754 -6.44 16.82 -11.26
CA TYR A 754 -7.44 17.27 -10.29
C TYR A 754 -8.50 18.18 -10.90
N GLY A 755 -8.26 18.74 -12.08
CA GLY A 755 -9.23 19.54 -12.83
C GLY A 755 -10.32 18.69 -13.48
N GLU A 756 -11.12 19.34 -14.31
CA GLU A 756 -12.18 18.71 -15.09
C GLU A 756 -11.55 17.82 -16.18
N SER A 757 -11.16 16.60 -15.79
CA SER A 757 -10.38 15.71 -16.64
C SER A 757 -11.28 14.83 -17.52
N THR A 758 -11.06 14.93 -18.83
CA THR A 758 -11.44 13.97 -19.86
C THR A 758 -10.68 12.65 -19.68
N GLY A 759 -11.33 11.50 -19.88
CA GLY A 759 -10.91 10.14 -19.44
C GLY A 759 -9.57 9.55 -19.95
N GLU A 760 -8.65 10.32 -20.52
CA GLU A 760 -7.39 9.83 -21.13
C GLU A 760 -6.11 10.27 -20.39
N THR A 761 -6.21 11.13 -19.38
CA THR A 761 -5.06 11.64 -18.59
C THR A 761 -4.32 10.56 -17.80
N PHE A 762 -4.86 9.34 -17.71
CA PHE A 762 -4.18 8.18 -17.13
C PHE A 762 -2.93 7.74 -17.90
N ARG A 763 -2.70 8.26 -19.12
CA ARG A 763 -1.46 8.00 -19.88
C ARG A 763 -0.32 8.94 -19.51
N LEU A 764 -0.59 10.00 -18.73
CA LEU A 764 0.40 11.00 -18.33
C LEU A 764 1.29 10.45 -17.21
N PHE A 765 2.53 10.07 -17.54
CA PHE A 765 3.46 9.50 -16.54
C PHE A 765 4.30 10.53 -15.79
N GLY A 766 4.30 11.78 -16.23
CA GLY A 766 5.09 12.83 -15.61
C GLY A 766 5.04 14.18 -16.30
N VAL A 767 5.74 15.14 -15.70
CA VAL A 767 5.88 16.52 -16.19
C VAL A 767 7.36 16.87 -16.21
N SER A 768 7.88 17.27 -17.38
CA SER A 768 9.25 17.73 -17.55
C SER A 768 9.39 19.19 -17.10
N LEU A 769 10.52 19.50 -16.47
CA LEU A 769 10.98 20.89 -16.25
C LEU A 769 11.88 21.38 -17.39
N TYR A 770 12.57 20.44 -18.03
CA TYR A 770 13.46 20.68 -19.15
C TYR A 770 12.70 20.76 -20.49
N GLN A 771 13.11 21.65 -21.39
CA GLN A 771 12.59 21.71 -22.75
C GLN A 771 13.49 20.92 -23.71
N GLN A 772 12.92 19.95 -24.44
CA GLN A 772 13.72 19.07 -25.28
C GLN A 772 14.41 19.85 -26.43
N LYS A 773 15.73 20.00 -26.36
CA LYS A 773 16.56 20.61 -27.43
C LYS A 773 17.15 19.60 -28.41
N ASN A 774 17.15 18.31 -28.05
CA ASN A 774 17.68 17.22 -28.89
C ASN A 774 16.88 15.93 -28.70
N ILE A 775 16.67 15.16 -29.77
CA ILE A 775 16.17 13.78 -29.68
C ILE A 775 17.36 12.82 -29.55
N GLU A 776 17.36 12.01 -28.50
CA GLU A 776 18.49 11.14 -28.15
C GLU A 776 18.34 9.67 -28.59
N LEU A 777 17.15 9.29 -29.05
CA LEU A 777 16.79 7.90 -29.32
C LEU A 777 17.02 7.46 -30.78
N HIS A 778 17.36 8.38 -31.68
CA HIS A 778 17.73 8.04 -33.06
C HIS A 778 18.95 7.10 -33.08
N PRO A 779 18.92 5.99 -33.84
CA PRO A 779 20.02 5.03 -33.93
C PRO A 779 21.36 5.66 -34.31
N GLU A 780 21.35 6.69 -35.18
CA GLU A 780 22.56 7.36 -35.67
C GLU A 780 23.17 8.31 -34.63
N GLY A 781 22.47 8.58 -33.53
CA GLY A 781 22.93 9.46 -32.45
C GLY A 781 21.96 10.60 -32.12
N ARG A 782 22.40 11.53 -31.26
CA ARG A 782 21.60 12.69 -30.88
C ARG A 782 21.42 13.62 -32.08
N ARG A 783 20.20 14.09 -32.31
CA ARG A 783 19.88 15.10 -33.33
C ARG A 783 19.28 16.33 -32.67
N ALA A 784 19.63 17.51 -33.17
CA ALA A 784 18.99 18.76 -32.75
C ALA A 784 17.49 18.68 -32.98
N PHE A 785 16.71 19.23 -32.06
CA PHE A 785 15.27 19.13 -32.05
C PHE A 785 14.63 20.45 -31.65
N ASP A 786 13.70 20.91 -32.47
CA ASP A 786 12.93 22.13 -32.24
C ASP A 786 11.45 21.86 -32.56
N PRO A 787 10.63 21.54 -31.55
CA PRO A 787 9.21 21.22 -31.75
C PRO A 787 8.43 22.43 -32.29
N ARG A 788 8.91 23.67 -32.07
CA ARG A 788 8.23 24.90 -32.50
C ARG A 788 8.12 24.98 -34.02
N ARG A 789 9.14 24.49 -34.75
CA ARG A 789 9.13 24.41 -36.22
C ARG A 789 8.07 23.45 -36.72
N ILE A 790 8.03 22.25 -36.14
CA ILE A 790 7.05 21.21 -36.47
C ILE A 790 5.64 21.74 -36.21
N PHE A 791 5.41 22.44 -35.09
CA PHE A 791 4.11 22.99 -34.74
C PHE A 791 3.69 24.10 -35.71
N ALA A 792 4.60 25.01 -36.06
CA ALA A 792 4.34 26.06 -37.06
C ALA A 792 3.94 25.47 -38.42
N GLU A 793 4.65 24.43 -38.88
CA GLU A 793 4.37 23.73 -40.15
C GLU A 793 3.02 22.99 -40.15
N ASN A 794 2.50 22.63 -38.97
CA ASN A 794 1.24 21.89 -38.80
C ASN A 794 0.10 22.77 -38.26
N GLY A 795 0.23 24.10 -38.28
CA GLY A 795 -0.82 25.03 -37.85
C GLY A 795 -1.10 25.05 -36.34
N ILE A 796 -0.17 24.54 -35.53
CA ILE A 796 -0.24 24.54 -34.06
C ILE A 796 0.56 25.74 -33.56
N VAL A 797 0.05 26.45 -32.53
CA VAL A 797 0.76 27.60 -31.97
C VAL A 797 2.15 27.17 -31.49
N PRO A 798 3.26 27.80 -31.92
CA PRO A 798 4.60 27.28 -31.65
C PRO A 798 4.98 27.19 -30.17
N SER A 799 4.33 27.95 -29.28
CA SER A 799 4.55 27.88 -27.82
C SER A 799 3.66 26.87 -27.10
N THR A 800 2.91 26.04 -27.83
CA THR A 800 2.02 25.03 -27.24
C THR A 800 2.85 23.97 -26.49
N PRO A 801 2.60 23.74 -25.19
CA PRO A 801 3.15 22.58 -24.48
C PRO A 801 2.73 21.28 -25.16
N TYR A 802 3.53 20.24 -25.06
CA TYR A 802 3.31 19.01 -25.82
C TYR A 802 3.56 17.76 -25.00
N LEU A 803 3.04 16.64 -25.49
CA LEU A 803 3.20 15.32 -24.90
C LEU A 803 4.29 14.56 -25.67
N SER A 804 5.18 13.87 -24.97
CA SER A 804 6.20 13.03 -25.59
C SER A 804 6.38 11.71 -24.87
N GLN A 805 6.63 10.64 -25.62
CA GLN A 805 7.00 9.33 -25.06
C GLN A 805 8.43 9.31 -24.48
N ILE A 806 9.23 10.35 -24.67
CA ILE A 806 10.62 10.39 -24.17
C ILE A 806 10.61 10.85 -22.70
N PRO A 807 11.09 10.03 -21.75
CA PRO A 807 11.22 10.46 -20.35
C PRO A 807 12.29 11.54 -20.20
N CYS A 808 12.05 12.56 -19.37
CA CYS A 808 13.05 13.58 -19.06
C CYS A 808 13.93 13.15 -17.88
N SER A 809 15.25 13.23 -18.01
CA SER A 809 16.21 12.91 -16.92
C SER A 809 16.88 14.15 -16.33
N TRP A 810 16.51 15.36 -16.75
CA TRP A 810 17.16 16.62 -16.37
C TRP A 810 16.24 17.51 -15.53
N GLY A 811 15.59 16.90 -14.54
CA GLY A 811 14.56 17.54 -13.73
C GLY A 811 13.17 17.25 -14.28
N ALA A 812 12.46 16.34 -13.63
CA ALA A 812 11.11 15.96 -13.99
C ALA A 812 10.35 15.44 -12.78
N VAL A 813 9.03 15.53 -12.88
CA VAL A 813 8.10 14.94 -11.92
C VAL A 813 7.60 13.62 -12.46
N TYR A 814 7.65 12.58 -11.63
CA TYR A 814 7.12 11.26 -11.95
C TYR A 814 5.85 10.98 -11.16
N PHE A 815 4.84 10.44 -11.86
CA PHE A 815 3.54 10.18 -11.26
C PHE A 815 3.54 8.84 -10.52
N PRO A 816 2.86 8.77 -9.37
CA PRO A 816 3.03 7.69 -8.40
C PRO A 816 2.67 6.30 -8.96
N GLU A 817 1.56 6.19 -9.68
CA GLU A 817 1.12 4.91 -10.25
C GLU A 817 2.07 4.36 -11.30
N HIS A 818 2.61 5.23 -12.15
CA HIS A 818 3.52 4.85 -13.22
C HIS A 818 4.92 4.54 -12.68
N TRP A 819 5.34 5.24 -11.62
CA TRP A 819 6.60 4.93 -10.96
C TRP A 819 6.54 3.58 -10.22
N ARG A 820 5.43 3.26 -9.53
CA ARG A 820 5.25 1.92 -8.94
C ARG A 820 5.20 0.82 -9.98
N GLU A 821 4.48 1.04 -11.08
CA GLU A 821 4.47 0.08 -12.19
C GLU A 821 5.87 -0.12 -12.77
N PHE A 822 6.66 0.95 -12.88
CA PHE A 822 8.05 0.83 -13.30
C PHE A 822 8.90 -0.01 -12.35
N HIS A 823 8.71 0.11 -11.03
CA HIS A 823 9.40 -0.76 -10.07
C HIS A 823 9.05 -2.24 -10.28
N SER A 824 7.77 -2.56 -10.46
CA SER A 824 7.34 -3.93 -10.77
C SER A 824 7.91 -4.43 -12.10
N TYR A 825 7.80 -3.61 -13.16
CA TYR A 825 8.33 -3.93 -14.48
C TYR A 825 9.85 -4.16 -14.44
N LEU A 826 10.59 -3.29 -13.74
CA LEU A 826 12.04 -3.40 -13.63
C LEU A 826 12.45 -4.67 -12.87
N ALA A 827 11.74 -5.02 -11.79
CA ALA A 827 11.99 -6.25 -11.04
C ALA A 827 11.79 -7.49 -11.93
N ASP A 828 10.67 -7.55 -12.66
CA ASP A 828 10.39 -8.65 -13.60
C ASP A 828 11.44 -8.70 -14.72
N ARG A 829 11.77 -7.55 -15.32
CA ARG A 829 12.72 -7.43 -16.42
C ARG A 829 14.14 -7.85 -16.02
N LEU A 830 14.60 -7.48 -14.83
CA LEU A 830 15.93 -7.84 -14.31
C LEU A 830 16.00 -9.28 -13.79
N SER A 831 14.86 -9.90 -13.45
CA SER A 831 14.80 -11.30 -13.02
C SER A 831 14.92 -12.30 -14.18
N GLU A 832 14.80 -11.83 -15.43
CA GLU A 832 14.69 -12.67 -16.64
C GLU A 832 13.54 -13.69 -16.62
N THR A 833 12.61 -13.59 -15.65
CA THR A 833 11.53 -14.57 -15.48
C THR A 833 10.53 -14.54 -16.64
N THR A 834 10.26 -13.35 -17.19
CA THR A 834 9.24 -13.15 -18.23
C THR A 834 9.83 -12.84 -19.61
N MET A 835 10.97 -12.14 -19.66
CA MET A 835 11.63 -11.71 -20.90
C MET A 835 13.16 -11.65 -20.68
N GLU A 836 13.94 -12.10 -21.65
CA GLU A 836 15.42 -12.11 -21.60
C GLU A 836 15.97 -10.67 -21.67
N ILE A 837 17.01 -10.31 -20.89
CA ILE A 837 17.51 -8.92 -20.78
C ILE A 837 18.01 -8.35 -22.12
N ASP A 838 18.47 -9.21 -23.03
CA ASP A 838 18.94 -8.87 -24.38
C ASP A 838 17.81 -8.79 -25.42
N GLN A 839 16.62 -9.29 -25.11
CA GLN A 839 15.45 -9.15 -25.98
C GLN A 839 15.13 -7.68 -26.26
N ILE A 840 15.04 -7.33 -27.55
CA ILE A 840 14.68 -5.98 -28.00
C ILE A 840 13.18 -5.78 -27.83
N VAL A 841 12.77 -4.86 -26.94
CA VAL A 841 11.36 -4.49 -26.72
C VAL A 841 10.93 -3.34 -27.65
N VAL A 842 11.75 -2.29 -27.73
CA VAL A 842 11.48 -1.14 -28.60
C VAL A 842 12.35 -1.26 -29.87
N PRO A 843 11.75 -1.39 -31.06
CA PRO A 843 12.52 -1.56 -32.28
C PRO A 843 13.23 -0.26 -32.68
N ASN A 844 14.43 -0.39 -33.25
CA ASN A 844 15.17 0.71 -33.89
C ASN A 844 15.38 1.97 -33.03
N VAL A 845 15.64 1.80 -31.72
CA VAL A 845 16.02 2.91 -30.83
C VAL A 845 17.41 2.71 -30.24
N ARG A 846 18.12 3.82 -30.05
CA ARG A 846 19.49 3.84 -29.51
C ARG A 846 19.57 3.34 -28.05
N SER A 847 18.49 3.46 -27.28
CA SER A 847 18.43 3.06 -25.88
C SER A 847 18.65 1.56 -25.67
N ASN A 848 18.45 0.73 -26.70
CA ASN A 848 18.75 -0.71 -26.64
C ASN A 848 20.21 -0.99 -26.26
N ASN A 849 21.13 -0.08 -26.60
CA ASN A 849 22.55 -0.17 -26.29
C ASN A 849 22.92 0.37 -24.89
N TRP A 850 21.96 0.84 -24.09
CA TRP A 850 22.21 1.42 -22.76
C TRP A 850 22.11 0.36 -21.66
N THR A 851 23.18 -0.42 -21.48
CA THR A 851 23.20 -1.59 -20.57
C THR A 851 23.09 -1.28 -19.08
N LYS A 852 23.32 -0.02 -18.66
CA LYS A 852 23.32 0.40 -17.24
C LYS A 852 22.38 1.57 -16.94
N SER A 853 21.48 1.91 -17.85
CA SER A 853 20.60 3.07 -17.70
C SER A 853 19.21 2.63 -17.27
N TRP A 854 18.71 3.18 -16.17
CA TRP A 854 17.31 3.00 -15.75
C TRP A 854 16.34 3.47 -16.85
N LYS A 855 16.74 4.50 -17.61
CA LYS A 855 15.96 5.12 -18.67
C LYS A 855 15.67 4.16 -19.83
N LYS A 856 16.56 3.19 -20.10
CA LYS A 856 16.31 2.12 -21.09
C LYS A 856 15.01 1.39 -20.74
N TYR A 857 14.95 0.83 -19.54
CA TYR A 857 13.82 0.04 -19.08
C TYR A 857 12.54 0.87 -18.94
N PHE A 858 12.67 2.13 -18.54
CA PHE A 858 11.50 3.00 -18.46
C PHE A 858 10.96 3.37 -19.85
N ILE A 859 11.81 3.56 -20.86
CA ILE A 859 11.38 3.73 -22.27
C ILE A 859 10.64 2.48 -22.77
N GLU A 860 11.09 1.28 -22.41
CA GLU A 860 10.40 0.03 -22.75
C GLU A 860 8.97 0.01 -22.19
N LEU A 861 8.80 0.32 -20.89
CA LEU A 861 7.49 0.40 -20.27
C LEU A 861 6.60 1.47 -20.92
N VAL A 862 7.16 2.66 -21.16
CA VAL A 862 6.44 3.78 -21.78
C VAL A 862 5.95 3.41 -23.18
N TYR A 863 6.78 2.72 -23.97
CA TYR A 863 6.42 2.21 -25.30
C TYR A 863 5.31 1.16 -25.22
N LEU A 864 5.40 0.19 -24.30
CA LEU A 864 4.40 -0.86 -24.15
C LEU A 864 3.03 -0.35 -23.70
N ARG A 865 2.99 0.76 -22.97
CA ARG A 865 1.76 1.33 -22.40
C ARG A 865 1.20 2.53 -23.16
N GLY A 866 1.91 3.04 -24.17
CA GLY A 866 1.56 4.29 -24.85
C GLY A 866 1.55 5.49 -23.89
N TYR A 867 2.44 5.49 -22.90
CA TYR A 867 2.53 6.56 -21.92
C TYR A 867 3.23 7.80 -22.48
N VAL A 868 2.88 8.97 -21.96
CA VAL A 868 3.45 10.26 -22.40
C VAL A 868 3.76 11.18 -21.21
N MET A 869 4.74 12.06 -21.38
CA MET A 869 5.13 13.09 -20.43
C MET A 869 4.89 14.47 -21.03
N LEU A 870 4.43 15.40 -20.20
CA LEU A 870 4.21 16.80 -20.59
C LEU A 870 5.54 17.56 -20.63
N TYR A 871 5.80 18.29 -21.71
CA TYR A 871 6.96 19.15 -21.89
C TYR A 871 6.56 20.62 -22.07
N PRO A 872 7.28 21.56 -21.43
CA PRO A 872 7.15 22.98 -21.73
C PRO A 872 7.70 23.29 -23.13
N ASN A 873 7.22 24.37 -23.74
CA ASN A 873 7.62 24.74 -25.09
C ASN A 873 7.78 26.26 -25.28
N TYR A 874 8.54 26.91 -24.41
CA TYR A 874 8.70 28.36 -24.44
C TYR A 874 9.64 28.83 -25.56
N GLU A 875 9.54 30.13 -25.86
CA GLU A 875 10.41 30.78 -26.83
C GLU A 875 11.88 30.80 -26.38
N GLY A 876 12.81 30.70 -27.34
CA GLY A 876 14.24 30.76 -27.05
C GLY A 876 14.79 29.57 -26.27
N PHE A 877 14.03 28.47 -26.21
CA PHE A 877 14.30 27.33 -25.32
C PHE A 877 14.34 27.69 -23.82
N ILE A 878 13.62 28.75 -23.42
CA ILE A 878 13.47 29.09 -22.00
C ILE A 878 12.87 27.89 -21.25
N SER A 879 13.52 27.49 -20.17
CA SER A 879 13.20 26.26 -19.48
C SER A 879 13.10 26.44 -17.97
N LEU A 880 12.51 25.45 -17.30
CA LEU A 880 12.34 25.45 -15.85
C LEU A 880 13.43 24.66 -15.14
N SER A 881 14.22 23.92 -15.92
CA SER A 881 15.49 23.35 -15.49
C SER A 881 16.52 23.44 -16.63
N THR A 882 17.79 23.42 -16.25
CA THR A 882 18.92 23.36 -17.19
C THR A 882 19.92 22.32 -16.70
N ASN A 883 20.64 21.67 -17.62
CA ASN A 883 21.66 20.68 -17.28
C ASN A 883 23.05 21.21 -17.69
N HIS A 884 23.99 21.19 -16.75
CA HIS A 884 25.33 21.74 -16.97
C HIS A 884 26.31 20.79 -17.66
N LEU A 885 25.91 19.52 -17.85
CA LEU A 885 26.67 18.42 -18.43
C LEU A 885 28.06 18.29 -17.79
N GLU A 886 28.10 17.99 -16.50
CA GLU A 886 29.34 17.92 -15.73
C GLU A 886 29.92 16.50 -15.71
N VAL A 887 31.24 16.40 -15.51
CA VAL A 887 31.96 15.12 -15.54
C VAL A 887 31.39 14.15 -14.50
N GLY A 888 31.20 12.89 -14.89
CA GLY A 888 30.74 11.82 -14.02
C GLY A 888 30.61 10.48 -14.76
N SER A 889 29.74 9.59 -14.27
CA SER A 889 29.65 8.20 -14.76
C SER A 889 29.42 8.05 -16.27
N HIS A 890 28.70 9.00 -16.89
CA HIS A 890 28.37 8.98 -18.32
C HIS A 890 29.14 10.00 -19.17
N VAL A 891 29.83 10.96 -18.55
CA VAL A 891 30.51 12.05 -19.25
C VAL A 891 31.94 12.12 -18.74
N LYS A 892 32.89 11.65 -19.56
CA LYS A 892 34.33 11.63 -19.22
C LYS A 892 35.06 12.90 -19.67
N GLU A 893 34.61 13.51 -20.76
CA GLU A 893 35.17 14.74 -21.32
C GLU A 893 34.03 15.69 -21.77
N VAL A 894 34.25 16.98 -21.51
CA VAL A 894 33.27 18.04 -21.70
C VAL A 894 33.91 19.17 -22.52
N SER A 895 33.49 19.31 -23.78
CA SER A 895 33.80 20.49 -24.60
C SER A 895 32.70 21.54 -24.45
N LYS A 896 33.01 22.79 -24.75
CA LYS A 896 32.03 23.89 -24.65
C LYS A 896 30.87 23.68 -25.63
N GLU A 897 31.16 23.24 -26.84
CA GLU A 897 30.14 22.91 -27.86
C GLU A 897 29.20 21.82 -27.36
N LYS A 898 29.73 20.84 -26.61
CA LYS A 898 28.93 19.76 -26.03
C LYS A 898 28.05 20.26 -24.89
N GLN A 899 28.51 21.23 -24.08
CA GLN A 899 27.68 21.84 -23.02
C GLN A 899 26.54 22.68 -23.60
N ASP A 900 26.79 23.43 -24.68
CA ASP A 900 25.78 24.30 -25.31
C ASP A 900 24.57 23.53 -25.87
N VAL A 901 24.73 22.23 -26.09
CA VAL A 901 23.67 21.31 -26.51
C VAL A 901 22.67 20.99 -25.37
N PHE A 902 23.08 21.06 -24.10
CA PHE A 902 22.26 20.72 -22.92
C PHE A 902 21.87 21.94 -22.08
N ARG A 903 22.66 23.02 -22.15
CA ARG A 903 22.37 24.24 -21.41
C ARG A 903 21.24 25.01 -22.09
N LEU A 904 20.21 25.28 -21.29
CA LEU A 904 19.07 26.11 -21.63
C LEU A 904 19.04 27.36 -20.74
N PRO A 905 18.53 28.50 -21.25
CA PRO A 905 18.23 29.65 -20.41
C PRO A 905 17.10 29.30 -19.43
N LEU A 906 17.28 29.65 -18.16
CA LEU A 906 16.26 29.47 -17.13
C LEU A 906 15.23 30.60 -17.20
N MET A 907 13.97 30.28 -16.90
CA MET A 907 12.93 31.29 -16.74
C MET A 907 13.18 32.10 -15.45
N GLU A 908 13.39 33.41 -15.60
CA GLU A 908 13.62 34.32 -14.47
C GLU A 908 12.34 35.04 -14.02
N LEU A 909 12.39 35.66 -12.83
CA LEU A 909 11.27 36.36 -12.19
C LEU A 909 10.90 37.70 -12.85
N ASP A 910 11.68 38.19 -13.81
CA ASP A 910 11.62 39.56 -14.35
C ASP A 910 10.33 39.89 -15.11
N SER A 911 9.52 38.88 -15.48
CA SER A 911 8.17 39.07 -16.02
C SER A 911 7.21 37.98 -15.50
N VAL A 912 6.22 38.43 -14.75
CA VAL A 912 5.17 37.60 -14.12
C VAL A 912 4.32 36.84 -15.16
N GLU A 913 4.27 37.35 -16.39
CA GLU A 913 3.51 36.76 -17.50
C GLU A 913 4.27 35.60 -18.17
N ASN A 914 5.55 35.40 -17.86
CA ASN A 914 6.41 34.43 -18.54
C ASN A 914 5.89 33.00 -18.45
N LEU A 915 5.36 32.57 -17.30
CA LEU A 915 4.82 31.22 -17.15
C LEU A 915 3.57 30.99 -18.01
N LEU A 916 2.76 32.04 -18.18
CA LEU A 916 1.53 32.04 -18.97
C LEU A 916 1.74 32.47 -20.43
N SER A 917 2.98 32.54 -20.92
CA SER A 917 3.31 32.75 -22.34
C SER A 917 3.02 31.53 -23.23
N ILE A 918 1.91 30.85 -22.92
CA ILE A 918 1.36 29.68 -23.59
C ILE A 918 0.00 30.04 -24.23
N PRO A 919 -0.49 29.27 -25.21
CA PRO A 919 -1.73 29.60 -25.92
C PRO A 919 -2.92 29.78 -24.98
N GLY A 920 -3.65 30.88 -25.13
CA GLY A 920 -4.81 31.20 -24.28
C GLY A 920 -4.46 31.51 -22.82
N ALA A 921 -3.18 31.73 -22.49
CA ALA A 921 -2.68 31.99 -21.15
C ALA A 921 -3.14 30.96 -20.09
N ARG A 922 -3.39 29.72 -20.50
CA ARG A 922 -3.83 28.61 -19.65
C ARG A 922 -3.30 27.30 -20.22
N LEU A 923 -3.11 26.29 -19.38
CA LEU A 923 -2.73 24.96 -19.87
C LEU A 923 -3.83 24.41 -20.79
N PRO A 924 -3.49 23.94 -22.01
CA PRO A 924 -4.45 23.37 -22.94
C PRO A 924 -5.18 22.18 -22.35
N GLU A 925 -6.41 21.92 -22.81
CA GLU A 925 -7.09 20.66 -22.53
C GLU A 925 -6.31 19.48 -23.09
N TRP A 926 -6.47 18.30 -22.48
CA TRP A 926 -5.74 17.08 -22.85
C TRP A 926 -5.79 16.79 -24.36
N LYS A 927 -6.99 16.86 -24.96
CA LYS A 927 -7.21 16.58 -26.38
C LYS A 927 -6.58 17.61 -27.33
N ALA A 928 -6.23 18.80 -26.82
CA ALA A 928 -5.61 19.86 -27.59
C ALA A 928 -4.07 19.79 -27.56
N LEU A 929 -3.48 18.89 -26.75
CA LEU A 929 -2.03 18.75 -26.67
C LEU A 929 -1.51 17.91 -27.86
N PRO A 930 -0.54 18.41 -28.62
CA PRO A 930 0.15 17.61 -29.63
C PRO A 930 0.97 16.50 -28.99
N VAL A 931 1.03 15.34 -29.64
CA VAL A 931 1.76 14.16 -29.15
C VAL A 931 2.92 13.83 -30.08
N LEU A 932 4.08 13.61 -29.49
CA LEU A 932 5.31 13.23 -30.18
C LEU A 932 5.75 11.83 -29.78
N ASN A 933 6.13 11.02 -30.77
CA ASN A 933 6.68 9.68 -30.55
C ASN A 933 8.14 9.72 -30.03
N LEU A 934 8.73 8.54 -29.81
CA LEU A 934 10.12 8.38 -29.36
C LEU A 934 11.19 8.98 -30.29
N THR A 935 10.86 9.26 -31.56
CA THR A 935 11.79 9.85 -32.54
C THR A 935 11.52 11.32 -32.85
N GLY A 936 10.51 11.92 -32.19
CA GLY A 936 10.17 13.35 -32.26
C GLY A 936 9.18 13.72 -33.37
N PHE A 937 8.47 12.77 -33.95
CA PHE A 937 7.43 13.02 -34.96
C PHE A 937 6.04 13.16 -34.32
N LEU A 938 5.22 14.03 -34.90
CA LEU A 938 3.81 14.21 -34.52
C LEU A 938 3.00 12.95 -34.83
N ILE A 939 2.23 12.47 -33.86
CA ILE A 939 1.37 11.28 -34.00
C ILE A 939 0.00 11.49 -33.34
N ASN A 940 -0.98 10.69 -33.75
CA ASN A 940 -2.28 10.60 -33.08
C ASN A 940 -2.19 9.62 -31.89
N PHE A 941 -3.02 9.81 -30.86
CA PHE A 941 -3.10 8.94 -29.67
C PHE A 941 -3.50 7.48 -29.95
N GLU A 942 -4.10 7.19 -31.10
CA GLU A 942 -4.38 5.80 -31.54
C GLU A 942 -3.11 5.09 -32.05
N ASN A 943 -2.08 5.86 -32.41
CA ASN A 943 -0.80 5.39 -32.93
C ASN A 943 0.34 5.49 -31.90
N THR A 944 0.05 5.93 -30.66
CA THR A 944 0.95 5.87 -29.49
C THR A 944 0.82 4.54 -28.78
#